data_AF-A0A957G8X3-F1
#
_entry.id   AF-A0A957G8X3-F1
#
_cell.length_a   1.000
_cell.length_b   1.000
_cell.length_c   1.000
_cell.angle_alpha   90.00
_cell.angle_beta   90.00
_cell.angle_gamma   90.00
#
_symmetry.space_group_name_H-M   'P 1'
#
loop_
_entity.id
_entity.type
_entity.pdbx_description
1 polymer ?
#
loop_
_entity_poly.entity_id
_entity_poly.type
_entity_poly.pdbx_seq_one_letter_code
_entity_poly.pdbx_strand_id
1 'polypeptide(L)'
;MSRYIATRAIRGANALVHEAELMLQRALREKGARTPVVFPNTAYYLPLIYGMTGEKVETLADLQPALSHARALLHPLPSEKNWTPYLGETLDSGMATLIAAEIIEAIRFVYGTQPEVMPGFALAGGTSYGSNGNRLAGHLNGPIDDIQLRSWGIALVDGRMPGFAAIVGCAKSNDVAVKLVRELQRRNILTFLSGNVNGRSIIHQLHEEGVELGYDTYTVPFGTDTLSAIYALGFATRSALTFGGLKPGQARDILLYNKERVFAFVLALGEVDDLKYAAAAGAINFGFPVIADTVIPEILPTGVTTYEHVVSMPFNEIEGTDDLERAERLVQKCIEIRGVKIKMKDVPVPVPYGSAFEGEVVRKVDMRVEFGGKNSRCFEYLQMADMDAVTDGKIEIVGPDFGGVPNQGAMDLGIVVEVAGRKMQKDFEPVLERQIHYFVNGASGVQHIGQRDIAWIRLSSAAVDKGFTLEHFGKILHARFHADFGAIVDKVQVTLYTEPALLAGWLEKAREAYNFRNQRLANLTDTAVNEFYSCTLCQSFAPDHVCIVSPERLGLCGAYNWLDCKASFSINPTGPNQPIKLGKLLDGDMGYWQGTIDYAKQGSHGVVEEVSMYSIMENPMTACGCFECIVMYIPEVEGVMVVSREDTGQTPAGMKFSTLAGMAGGGVQTPGVMGVGKYYLVSPKFISADGGFKRVVWMSKIIKETMADELQHVAEREGIPDLIDRIADGDKITTVEQLQDWVDEVRHPVLGMGAMIGGQGAQREADAEIMAQASAVVEEAMARPLAEEAAPASAPEAPAKVVEEPFRAAAEVVPPVPDSVPEPAGPIVAHVSEVAQQVTFTETPREMPKDAPEVVVPAAAEVVEPPPPVVAVPTLPVVPASQEALLQQAQQAALRQAQALQQAAAEALQQAALLGKARELAATPATPAEAVESLRQALQAALGALGGAVVAAPAPAAAPAPVVPVVQAPAPPPVAPVTPVAPVAPAPAGVPKAVDGAPVVAKAPAPAP
;
A
#
# COMPACT_ATOMS: atom_id res chain seq x y z
N MET A 1 -16.89 21.00 25.54
CA MET A 1 -15.44 20.86 25.81
C MET A 1 -15.23 19.97 27.02
N SER A 2 -14.54 18.85 26.86
CA SER A 2 -14.27 17.91 27.97
C SER A 2 -13.03 18.33 28.76
N ARG A 3 -13.21 18.69 30.04
CA ARG A 3 -12.08 18.93 30.96
C ARG A 3 -11.22 17.68 31.11
N TYR A 4 -11.83 16.50 31.14
CA TYR A 4 -11.13 15.22 31.29
C TYR A 4 -10.15 14.96 30.13
N ILE A 5 -10.59 15.15 28.88
CA ILE A 5 -9.69 14.99 27.72
C ILE A 5 -8.55 16.00 27.78
N ALA A 6 -8.84 17.28 28.02
CA ALA A 6 -7.82 18.31 28.15
C ALA A 6 -6.77 17.95 29.23
N THR A 7 -7.21 17.52 30.42
CA THR A 7 -6.30 17.09 31.50
C THR A 7 -5.47 15.87 31.12
N ARG A 8 -6.05 14.83 30.48
CA ARG A 8 -5.31 13.62 30.06
C ARG A 8 -4.28 13.94 28.97
N ALA A 9 -4.70 14.66 27.93
CA ALA A 9 -3.86 15.02 26.79
C ALA A 9 -2.71 15.97 27.18
N ILE A 10 -2.99 17.04 27.93
CA ILE A 10 -1.96 17.99 28.38
C ILE A 10 -0.97 17.30 29.33
N ARG A 11 -1.42 16.37 30.18
CA ARG A 11 -0.52 15.57 31.04
C ARG A 11 0.36 14.60 30.24
N GLY A 12 -0.20 13.92 29.24
CA GLY A 12 0.55 13.05 28.33
C GLY A 12 1.60 13.82 27.51
N ALA A 13 1.24 15.00 27.01
CA ALA A 13 2.16 15.89 26.30
C ALA A 13 3.35 16.32 27.15
N ASN A 14 3.09 16.79 28.38
CA ASN A 14 4.14 17.18 29.33
C ASN A 14 5.07 16.00 29.67
N ALA A 15 4.52 14.79 29.84
CA ALA A 15 5.32 13.59 30.08
C ALA A 15 6.20 13.22 28.88
N LEU A 16 5.64 13.17 27.67
CA LEU A 16 6.37 12.73 26.48
C LEU A 16 7.45 13.74 26.04
N VAL A 17 7.19 15.05 26.13
CA VAL A 17 8.21 16.08 25.85
C VAL A 17 9.38 15.97 26.84
N HIS A 18 9.13 15.61 28.10
CA HIS A 18 10.20 15.36 29.07
C HIS A 18 10.95 14.04 28.83
N GLU A 19 10.27 12.99 28.39
CA GLU A 19 10.91 11.75 27.95
C GLU A 19 11.80 11.98 26.73
N ALA A 20 11.31 12.71 25.72
CA ALA A 20 12.08 13.12 24.55
C ALA A 20 13.31 13.96 24.93
N GLU A 21 13.20 14.85 25.92
CA GLU A 21 14.35 15.56 26.49
C GLU A 21 15.38 14.59 27.08
N LEU A 22 14.98 13.67 27.95
CA LEU A 22 15.88 12.76 28.63
C LEU A 22 16.57 11.81 27.64
N MET A 23 15.82 11.30 26.65
CA MET A 23 16.34 10.49 25.55
C MET A 23 17.32 11.28 24.68
N LEU A 24 17.02 12.53 24.33
CA LEU A 24 17.90 13.36 23.50
C LEU A 24 19.19 13.72 24.24
N GLN A 25 19.10 14.15 25.51
CA GLN A 25 20.27 14.38 26.35
C GLN A 25 21.13 13.11 26.50
N ARG A 26 20.52 11.93 26.53
CA ARG A 26 21.23 10.65 26.55
C ARG A 26 21.92 10.36 25.22
N ALA A 27 21.22 10.48 24.10
CA ALA A 27 21.76 10.26 22.76
C ALA A 27 22.95 11.19 22.45
N LEU A 28 22.84 12.49 22.81
CA LEU A 28 23.92 13.46 22.67
C LEU A 28 25.19 13.08 23.46
N ARG A 29 25.05 12.43 24.62
CA ARG A 29 26.17 11.95 25.45
C ARG A 29 26.76 10.62 24.96
N GLU A 30 25.93 9.69 24.50
CA GLU A 30 26.35 8.33 24.12
C GLU A 30 26.80 8.19 22.67
N LYS A 31 26.22 8.97 21.75
CA LYS A 31 26.45 8.90 20.30
C LYS A 31 27.17 10.13 19.75
N GLY A 32 26.93 11.29 20.37
CA GLY A 32 27.56 12.57 20.03
C GLY A 32 26.69 13.46 19.15
N ALA A 33 26.85 14.78 19.26
CA ALA A 33 26.00 15.77 18.59
C ALA A 33 25.95 15.66 17.05
N ARG A 34 27.01 15.10 16.42
CA ARG A 34 27.12 14.95 14.95
C ARG A 34 26.63 13.60 14.41
N THR A 35 26.03 12.72 15.23
CA THR A 35 25.47 11.47 14.69
C THR A 35 24.34 11.80 13.72
N PRO A 36 24.35 11.26 12.48
CA PRO A 36 23.28 11.49 11.53
C PRO A 36 21.92 11.03 12.05
N VAL A 37 20.88 11.81 11.75
CA VAL A 37 19.49 11.49 12.00
C VAL A 37 18.80 11.44 10.64
N VAL A 38 18.38 10.24 10.23
CA VAL A 38 17.83 9.99 8.90
C VAL A 38 16.63 9.06 9.04
N PHE A 39 15.44 9.52 8.64
CA PHE A 39 14.37 8.59 8.28
C PHE A 39 14.67 8.03 6.89
N PRO A 40 14.53 6.71 6.69
CA PRO A 40 14.93 6.04 5.47
C PRO A 40 14.04 6.40 4.27
N ASN A 41 14.65 6.49 3.09
CA ASN A 41 13.99 6.68 1.79
C ASN A 41 13.00 7.88 1.73
N THR A 42 13.29 8.98 2.44
CA THR A 42 12.54 10.24 2.31
C THR A 42 13.44 11.46 2.07
N ALA A 43 12.95 12.39 1.26
CA ALA A 43 13.54 13.71 1.01
C ALA A 43 13.04 14.78 2.01
N TYR A 44 12.13 14.40 2.92
CA TYR A 44 11.46 15.31 3.85
C TYR A 44 12.00 15.25 5.30
N TYR A 45 13.23 14.75 5.49
CA TYR A 45 13.91 14.68 6.79
C TYR A 45 13.09 13.93 7.84
N LEU A 46 12.79 14.57 8.99
CA LEU A 46 11.75 14.15 9.93
C LEU A 46 10.46 14.87 9.50
N PRO A 47 9.48 14.18 8.85
CA PRO A 47 8.54 14.91 8.02
C PRO A 47 7.50 15.75 8.75
N LEU A 48 7.11 15.41 9.99
CA LEU A 48 6.19 16.24 10.76
C LEU A 48 6.89 17.51 11.25
N ILE A 49 8.09 17.40 11.82
CA ILE A 49 8.93 18.54 12.21
C ILE A 49 9.20 19.43 11.00
N TYR A 50 9.68 18.86 9.90
CA TYR A 50 9.99 19.62 8.69
C TYR A 50 8.74 20.30 8.10
N GLY A 51 7.58 19.63 8.09
CA GLY A 51 6.32 20.25 7.68
C GLY A 51 5.90 21.42 8.59
N MET A 52 5.96 21.25 9.91
CA MET A 52 5.43 22.23 10.87
C MET A 52 6.39 23.39 11.14
N THR A 53 7.68 23.15 11.34
CA THR A 53 8.67 24.21 11.68
C THR A 53 9.51 24.66 10.49
N GLY A 54 9.64 23.83 9.45
CA GLY A 54 10.57 24.06 8.34
C GLY A 54 12.02 23.66 8.65
N GLU A 55 12.30 23.17 9.86
CA GLU A 55 13.64 22.80 10.31
C GLU A 55 14.11 21.49 9.65
N LYS A 56 15.31 21.51 9.07
CA LYS A 56 15.97 20.34 8.51
C LYS A 56 16.75 19.63 9.60
N VAL A 57 16.24 18.51 10.09
CA VAL A 57 16.95 17.67 11.04
C VAL A 57 17.86 16.70 10.27
N GLU A 58 19.17 16.90 10.36
CA GLU A 58 20.19 16.06 9.71
C GLU A 58 21.07 15.32 10.74
N THR A 59 21.14 15.81 11.99
CA THR A 59 21.95 15.25 13.08
C THR A 59 21.23 15.29 14.44
N LEU A 60 21.78 14.60 15.44
CA LEU A 60 21.28 14.67 16.82
C LEU A 60 21.29 16.09 17.41
N ALA A 61 22.13 17.02 16.93
CA ALA A 61 22.11 18.41 17.37
C ALA A 61 20.84 19.15 16.93
N ASP A 62 20.33 18.84 15.74
CA ASP A 62 19.23 19.56 15.08
C ASP A 62 17.86 19.22 15.69
N LEU A 63 17.81 18.21 16.58
CA LEU A 63 16.66 17.90 17.42
C LEU A 63 16.47 18.89 18.58
N GLN A 64 17.48 19.70 18.96
CA GLN A 64 17.35 20.66 20.07
C GLN A 64 16.39 21.83 19.76
N PRO A 65 16.42 22.46 18.57
CA PRO A 65 15.40 23.41 18.15
C PRO A 65 13.97 22.84 18.18
N ALA A 66 13.75 21.68 17.57
CA ALA A 66 12.45 21.00 17.56
C ALA A 66 11.93 20.69 18.98
N LEU A 67 12.78 20.18 19.88
CA LEU A 67 12.42 19.97 21.29
C LEU A 67 12.08 21.29 22.01
N SER A 68 12.76 22.38 21.67
CA SER A 68 12.49 23.70 22.24
C SER A 68 11.16 24.26 21.74
N HIS A 69 10.81 24.02 20.47
CA HIS A 69 9.50 24.33 19.91
C HIS A 69 8.38 23.51 20.60
N ALA A 70 8.58 22.21 20.80
CA ALA A 70 7.63 21.36 21.51
C ALA A 70 7.34 21.86 22.94
N ARG A 71 8.37 22.30 23.69
CA ARG A 71 8.16 22.92 25.01
C ARG A 71 7.37 24.23 24.96
N ALA A 72 7.55 25.04 23.92
CA ALA A 72 6.82 26.32 23.78
C ALA A 72 5.31 26.14 23.55
N LEU A 73 4.89 24.93 23.15
CA LEU A 73 3.50 24.52 22.94
C LEU A 73 2.88 23.79 24.15
N LEU A 74 3.63 23.59 25.24
CA LEU A 74 3.11 22.96 26.46
C LEU A 74 2.32 23.94 27.33
N HIS A 75 1.10 23.56 27.68
CA HIS A 75 0.22 24.33 28.55
C HIS A 75 0.12 23.73 29.97
N PRO A 76 -0.27 24.55 30.99
CA PRO A 76 -0.59 24.04 32.33
C PRO A 76 -1.88 23.20 32.31
N LEU A 77 -2.03 22.32 33.31
CA LEU A 77 -3.24 21.50 33.44
C LEU A 77 -4.50 22.35 33.72
N PRO A 78 -5.67 21.96 33.19
CA PRO A 78 -6.97 22.55 33.50
C PRO A 78 -7.23 22.77 34.99
N SER A 79 -7.81 23.92 35.35
CA SER A 79 -8.15 24.23 36.74
C SER A 79 -9.35 23.41 37.22
N GLU A 80 -9.34 23.03 38.51
CA GLU A 80 -10.46 22.29 39.10
C GLU A 80 -11.75 23.11 39.21
N LYS A 81 -11.63 24.45 39.17
CA LYS A 81 -12.71 25.43 39.36
C LYS A 81 -12.57 26.58 38.36
N ASN A 82 -13.71 27.15 37.95
CA ASN A 82 -13.81 28.34 37.09
C ASN A 82 -12.95 28.28 35.82
N TRP A 83 -13.05 27.17 35.08
CA TRP A 83 -12.20 26.90 33.92
C TRP A 83 -12.67 27.52 32.61
N THR A 84 -11.72 27.83 31.73
CA THR A 84 -11.93 28.30 30.35
C THR A 84 -12.15 27.15 29.34
N PRO A 85 -12.57 27.43 28.09
CA PRO A 85 -12.62 26.42 27.03
C PRO A 85 -11.23 26.08 26.48
N TYR A 86 -10.69 24.91 26.85
CA TYR A 86 -9.29 24.51 26.61
C TYR A 86 -8.93 23.99 25.20
N LEU A 87 -9.64 24.38 24.13
CA LEU A 87 -9.43 23.69 22.85
C LEU A 87 -8.07 24.03 22.22
N GLY A 88 -7.64 25.29 22.28
CA GLY A 88 -6.32 25.67 21.77
C GLY A 88 -5.20 25.02 22.58
N GLU A 89 -5.27 25.11 23.91
CA GLU A 89 -4.27 24.60 24.84
C GLU A 89 -4.11 23.06 24.75
N THR A 90 -5.21 22.36 24.48
CA THR A 90 -5.20 20.90 24.24
C THR A 90 -4.59 20.56 22.88
N LEU A 91 -4.86 21.35 21.85
CA LEU A 91 -4.37 21.14 20.48
C LEU A 91 -2.89 21.49 20.33
N ASP A 92 -2.43 22.58 20.95
CA ASP A 92 -1.01 22.95 21.06
C ASP A 92 -0.22 21.84 21.75
N SER A 93 -0.72 21.37 22.91
CA SER A 93 -0.13 20.24 23.64
C SER A 93 -0.16 18.94 22.81
N GLY A 94 -1.20 18.75 21.99
CA GLY A 94 -1.27 17.69 20.99
C GLY A 94 -0.14 17.77 19.97
N MET A 95 0.13 18.96 19.41
CA MET A 95 1.24 19.18 18.47
C MET A 95 2.61 19.00 19.15
N ALA A 96 2.78 19.46 20.39
CA ALA A 96 3.96 19.19 21.21
C ALA A 96 4.24 17.68 21.35
N THR A 97 3.17 16.88 21.51
CA THR A 97 3.24 15.42 21.60
C THR A 97 3.71 14.80 20.28
N LEU A 98 3.22 15.29 19.14
CA LEU A 98 3.64 14.77 17.82
C LEU A 98 5.13 15.04 17.55
N ILE A 99 5.59 16.26 17.86
CA ILE A 99 7.01 16.62 17.73
C ILE A 99 7.87 15.75 18.66
N ALA A 100 7.45 15.55 19.93
CA ALA A 100 8.16 14.69 20.86
C ALA A 100 8.20 13.22 20.41
N ALA A 101 7.12 12.70 19.83
CA ALA A 101 7.08 11.36 19.26
C ALA A 101 8.05 11.21 18.08
N GLU A 102 8.09 12.17 17.14
CA GLU A 102 9.03 12.09 16.00
C GLU A 102 10.50 12.22 16.46
N ILE A 103 10.79 13.03 17.49
CA ILE A 103 12.11 13.08 18.14
C ILE A 103 12.49 11.72 18.75
N ILE A 104 11.56 11.05 19.45
CA ILE A 104 11.81 9.74 20.08
C ILE A 104 12.03 8.66 19.01
N GLU A 105 11.23 8.64 17.94
CA GLU A 105 11.42 7.70 16.82
C GLU A 105 12.76 7.95 16.09
N ALA A 106 13.12 9.21 15.85
CA ALA A 106 14.42 9.57 15.29
C ALA A 106 15.60 9.06 16.15
N ILE A 107 15.49 9.18 17.48
CA ILE A 107 16.48 8.63 18.41
C ILE A 107 16.47 7.09 18.36
N ARG A 108 15.31 6.44 18.30
CA ARG A 108 15.18 4.97 18.17
C ARG A 108 15.85 4.43 16.90
N PHE A 109 15.78 5.16 15.78
CA PHE A 109 16.55 4.86 14.57
C PHE A 109 18.07 4.96 14.82
N VAL A 110 18.56 6.00 15.50
CA VAL A 110 19.99 6.15 15.87
C VAL A 110 20.50 5.05 16.83
N TYR A 111 19.61 4.40 17.58
CA TYR A 111 19.92 3.20 18.37
C TYR A 111 19.69 1.87 17.64
N GLY A 112 19.20 1.86 16.39
CA GLY A 112 18.92 0.64 15.63
C GLY A 112 17.72 -0.15 16.15
N THR A 113 16.80 0.52 16.85
CA THR A 113 15.58 -0.08 17.45
C THR A 113 14.32 0.12 16.60
N GLN A 114 14.42 0.90 15.53
CA GLN A 114 13.40 1.04 14.47
C GLN A 114 14.05 0.78 13.09
N PRO A 115 13.33 0.19 12.12
CA PRO A 115 11.97 -0.35 12.21
C PRO A 115 11.88 -1.53 13.19
N GLU A 116 10.80 -1.60 13.95
CA GLU A 116 10.65 -2.52 15.09
C GLU A 116 10.83 -3.99 14.69
N VAL A 117 11.63 -4.73 15.47
CA VAL A 117 11.94 -6.14 15.21
C VAL A 117 10.78 -7.02 15.68
N MET A 118 10.16 -7.74 14.75
CA MET A 118 9.13 -8.75 15.03
C MET A 118 9.54 -10.10 14.41
N PRO A 119 10.25 -10.98 15.14
CA PRO A 119 10.76 -12.23 14.59
C PRO A 119 9.65 -13.13 14.02
N GLY A 120 9.88 -13.67 12.82
CA GLY A 120 8.88 -14.48 12.11
C GLY A 120 7.81 -13.68 11.35
N PHE A 121 7.89 -12.34 11.37
CA PHE A 121 7.05 -11.47 10.54
C PHE A 121 7.59 -11.33 9.11
N ALA A 122 6.69 -11.22 8.13
CA ALA A 122 7.03 -11.02 6.73
C ALA A 122 6.02 -10.05 6.08
N LEU A 123 6.54 -8.97 5.48
CA LEU A 123 5.74 -7.94 4.83
C LEU A 123 5.31 -8.34 3.41
N ALA A 124 4.01 -8.25 3.14
CA ALA A 124 3.41 -8.33 1.79
C ALA A 124 3.57 -6.97 1.09
N GLY A 125 4.80 -6.71 0.62
CA GLY A 125 5.25 -5.40 0.18
C GLY A 125 5.53 -4.47 1.37
N GLY A 126 6.55 -3.63 1.26
CA GLY A 126 7.00 -2.77 2.34
C GLY A 126 8.31 -2.07 1.99
N THR A 127 8.73 -1.11 2.81
CA THR A 127 9.96 -0.36 2.54
C THR A 127 11.17 -1.29 2.51
N SER A 128 12.02 -1.16 1.48
CA SER A 128 13.32 -1.86 1.44
C SER A 128 14.40 -1.00 2.08
N TYR A 129 15.14 -1.58 3.03
CA TYR A 129 16.09 -0.85 3.87
C TYR A 129 17.53 -1.34 3.66
N GLY A 130 18.32 -0.52 2.97
CA GLY A 130 19.72 -0.79 2.64
C GLY A 130 19.98 -0.98 1.14
N SER A 131 21.23 -0.79 0.72
CA SER A 131 21.66 -0.74 -0.69
C SER A 131 21.49 -2.04 -1.49
N ASN A 132 21.19 -3.16 -0.83
CA ASN A 132 21.29 -4.50 -1.42
C ASN A 132 19.91 -5.18 -1.63
N GLY A 133 18.80 -4.44 -1.55
CA GLY A 133 17.47 -4.94 -1.90
C GLY A 133 16.90 -6.07 -1.02
N ASN A 134 17.54 -6.39 0.10
CA ASN A 134 17.04 -7.39 1.04
C ASN A 134 15.76 -6.88 1.72
N ARG A 135 14.65 -7.63 1.54
CA ARG A 135 13.43 -7.45 2.34
C ARG A 135 13.78 -7.62 3.82
N LEU A 136 13.25 -6.76 4.70
CA LEU A 136 13.38 -6.98 6.15
C LEU A 136 12.48 -8.14 6.60
N ALA A 137 13.00 -9.36 6.49
CA ALA A 137 12.43 -10.51 7.18
C ALA A 137 12.57 -10.28 8.69
N GLY A 138 11.45 -10.33 9.43
CA GLY A 138 11.44 -10.17 10.88
C GLY A 138 11.37 -8.72 11.39
N HIS A 139 10.90 -7.76 10.61
CA HIS A 139 10.60 -6.39 11.09
C HIS A 139 9.20 -5.90 10.65
N LEU A 140 8.68 -4.93 11.38
CA LEU A 140 7.53 -4.12 10.99
C LEU A 140 7.96 -3.01 9.99
N ASN A 141 7.00 -2.34 9.35
CA ASN A 141 7.31 -1.43 8.24
C ASN A 141 7.97 -0.13 8.71
N GLY A 142 7.67 0.38 9.90
CA GLY A 142 8.10 1.73 10.29
C GLY A 142 7.60 2.81 9.31
N PRO A 143 8.35 3.91 9.10
CA PRO A 143 7.93 5.00 8.24
C PRO A 143 7.89 4.59 6.77
N ILE A 144 6.75 4.87 6.13
CA ILE A 144 6.55 4.70 4.67
C ILE A 144 7.54 5.60 3.91
N ASP A 145 8.16 5.07 2.85
CA ASP A 145 9.06 5.81 1.96
C ASP A 145 8.33 6.78 1.00
N ASP A 146 9.07 7.71 0.41
CA ASP A 146 8.47 8.70 -0.51
C ASP A 146 8.07 8.11 -1.88
N ILE A 147 8.55 6.92 -2.26
CA ILE A 147 8.21 6.28 -3.54
C ILE A 147 6.80 5.68 -3.43
N GLN A 148 6.53 4.93 -2.36
CA GLN A 148 5.21 4.36 -2.09
C GLN A 148 4.16 5.44 -1.81
N LEU A 149 4.54 6.52 -1.12
CA LEU A 149 3.71 7.71 -0.97
C LEU A 149 3.24 8.24 -2.33
N ARG A 150 4.15 8.39 -3.31
CA ARG A 150 3.82 8.90 -4.65
C ARG A 150 2.96 7.92 -5.45
N SER A 151 3.26 6.62 -5.39
CA SER A 151 2.46 5.56 -6.00
C SER A 151 0.99 5.58 -5.52
N TRP A 152 0.74 5.71 -4.21
CA TRP A 152 -0.62 5.84 -3.67
C TRP A 152 -1.23 7.23 -3.84
N GLY A 153 -0.40 8.27 -3.99
CA GLY A 153 -0.83 9.67 -4.13
C GLY A 153 -1.84 9.90 -5.25
N ILE A 154 -1.66 9.23 -6.39
CA ILE A 154 -2.60 9.31 -7.52
C ILE A 154 -3.99 8.79 -7.11
N ALA A 155 -4.04 7.61 -6.48
CA ALA A 155 -5.29 6.99 -6.03
C ALA A 155 -5.98 7.77 -4.88
N LEU A 156 -5.21 8.45 -4.03
CA LEU A 156 -5.72 9.37 -3.00
C LEU A 156 -6.32 10.65 -3.60
N VAL A 157 -5.74 11.17 -4.69
CA VAL A 157 -6.20 12.40 -5.35
C VAL A 157 -7.39 12.15 -6.28
N ASP A 158 -7.42 11.04 -7.03
CA ASP A 158 -8.58 10.67 -7.87
C ASP A 158 -9.74 10.04 -7.06
N GLY A 159 -9.45 9.55 -5.86
CA GLY A 159 -10.41 8.98 -4.92
C GLY A 159 -10.76 7.52 -5.16
N ARG A 160 -9.93 6.74 -5.88
CA ARG A 160 -9.95 5.26 -5.86
C ARG A 160 -9.58 4.73 -4.48
N MET A 161 -8.63 5.39 -3.81
CA MET A 161 -8.31 5.20 -2.40
C MET A 161 -8.95 6.38 -1.63
N PRO A 162 -10.12 6.22 -1.01
CA PRO A 162 -10.92 7.36 -0.56
C PRO A 162 -10.43 8.03 0.73
N GLY A 163 -9.36 7.53 1.35
CA GLY A 163 -8.80 8.01 2.62
C GLY A 163 -7.94 6.95 3.32
N PHE A 164 -7.56 7.21 4.58
CA PHE A 164 -6.86 6.21 5.41
C PHE A 164 -7.44 6.09 6.83
N ALA A 165 -7.31 4.91 7.43
CA ALA A 165 -7.72 4.62 8.81
C ALA A 165 -6.50 4.31 9.67
N ALA A 166 -6.23 5.12 10.69
CA ALA A 166 -5.18 4.86 11.67
C ALA A 166 -5.76 4.10 12.88
N ILE A 167 -5.55 2.79 12.94
CA ILE A 167 -5.99 1.94 14.05
C ILE A 167 -4.89 1.91 15.12
N VAL A 168 -5.23 2.30 16.35
CA VAL A 168 -4.28 2.45 17.45
C VAL A 168 -4.72 1.63 18.67
N GLY A 169 -4.07 0.51 18.95
CA GLY A 169 -4.32 -0.32 20.13
C GLY A 169 -4.58 -1.79 19.84
N CYS A 170 -5.61 -2.36 20.48
CA CYS A 170 -5.93 -3.79 20.42
C CYS A 170 -7.45 -4.01 20.37
N ALA A 171 -7.93 -4.80 19.41
CA ALA A 171 -9.34 -5.12 19.26
C ALA A 171 -9.81 -6.17 20.28
N LYS A 172 -11.12 -6.19 20.56
CA LYS A 172 -11.79 -7.11 21.50
C LYS A 172 -11.42 -8.60 21.30
N SER A 173 -11.31 -9.06 20.05
CA SER A 173 -10.83 -10.41 19.69
C SER A 173 -10.06 -10.37 18.37
N ASN A 174 -9.41 -11.49 18.02
CA ASN A 174 -8.74 -11.63 16.74
C ASN A 174 -9.74 -11.58 15.57
N ASP A 175 -10.90 -12.26 15.67
CA ASP A 175 -11.95 -12.20 14.64
C ASP A 175 -12.41 -10.76 14.38
N VAL A 176 -12.54 -9.96 15.43
CA VAL A 176 -12.87 -8.52 15.34
C VAL A 176 -11.75 -7.75 14.65
N ALA A 177 -10.47 -7.99 14.98
CA ALA A 177 -9.34 -7.37 14.29
C ALA A 177 -9.35 -7.68 12.79
N VAL A 178 -9.53 -8.95 12.41
CA VAL A 178 -9.64 -9.41 11.01
C VAL A 178 -10.82 -8.73 10.32
N LYS A 179 -12.02 -8.74 10.93
CA LYS A 179 -13.22 -8.12 10.36
C LYS A 179 -13.05 -6.61 10.16
N LEU A 180 -12.52 -5.87 11.14
CA LEU A 180 -12.25 -4.43 11.01
C LEU A 180 -11.36 -4.12 9.80
N VAL A 181 -10.23 -4.82 9.66
CA VAL A 181 -9.31 -4.62 8.52
C VAL A 181 -9.94 -5.04 7.21
N ARG A 182 -10.62 -6.19 7.14
CA ARG A 182 -11.25 -6.69 5.91
C ARG A 182 -12.38 -5.77 5.42
N GLU A 183 -13.13 -5.13 6.33
CA GLU A 183 -14.14 -4.12 5.97
C GLU A 183 -13.50 -2.81 5.44
N LEU A 184 -12.35 -2.39 5.98
CA LEU A 184 -11.61 -1.22 5.47
C LEU A 184 -10.99 -1.52 4.09
N GLN A 185 -10.33 -2.68 3.93
CA GLN A 185 -9.79 -3.17 2.67
C GLN A 185 -10.89 -3.30 1.59
N ARG A 186 -12.06 -3.87 1.91
CA ARG A 186 -13.20 -3.95 0.97
C ARG A 186 -13.60 -2.56 0.45
N ARG A 187 -13.40 -1.50 1.24
CA ARG A 187 -13.74 -0.11 0.88
C ARG A 187 -12.56 0.67 0.25
N ASN A 188 -11.46 -0.02 -0.07
CA ASN A 188 -10.17 0.54 -0.53
C ASN A 188 -9.56 1.57 0.44
N ILE A 189 -9.91 1.55 1.73
CA ILE A 189 -9.35 2.47 2.73
C ILE A 189 -7.99 1.94 3.18
N LEU A 190 -6.95 2.73 2.92
CA LEU A 190 -5.58 2.44 3.36
C LEU A 190 -5.55 2.36 4.88
N THR A 191 -5.07 1.25 5.44
CA THR A 191 -5.12 1.00 6.87
C THR A 191 -3.72 1.05 7.46
N PHE A 192 -3.54 1.84 8.52
CA PHE A 192 -2.30 1.96 9.27
C PHE A 192 -2.51 1.36 10.66
N LEU A 193 -1.64 0.45 11.07
CA LEU A 193 -1.75 -0.26 12.36
C LEU A 193 -0.63 0.18 13.29
N SER A 194 -0.99 0.61 14.50
CA SER A 194 -0.03 0.85 15.58
C SER A 194 -0.64 0.65 16.96
N GLY A 195 0.14 0.90 18.02
CA GLY A 195 -0.35 0.89 19.40
C GLY A 195 -0.61 -0.49 19.98
N ASN A 196 -0.71 -0.54 21.31
CA ASN A 196 -1.10 -1.73 22.06
C ASN A 196 -2.07 -1.38 23.19
N VAL A 197 -2.58 -2.41 23.85
CA VAL A 197 -3.25 -2.35 25.14
C VAL A 197 -2.60 -3.43 26.00
N ASN A 198 -1.98 -3.03 27.12
CA ASN A 198 -1.26 -3.93 28.02
C ASN A 198 -0.25 -4.86 27.30
N GLY A 199 0.45 -4.36 26.28
CA GLY A 199 1.47 -5.09 25.52
C GLY A 199 0.95 -5.95 24.34
N ARG A 200 -0.37 -6.07 24.14
CA ARG A 200 -0.93 -6.72 22.94
C ARG A 200 -1.36 -5.67 21.91
N SER A 201 -0.87 -5.79 20.67
CA SER A 201 -1.23 -4.91 19.54
C SER A 201 -2.19 -5.63 18.59
N ILE A 202 -3.01 -4.87 17.84
CA ILE A 202 -3.77 -5.39 16.70
C ILE A 202 -2.87 -6.07 15.65
N ILE A 203 -1.60 -5.65 15.54
CA ILE A 203 -0.60 -6.29 14.67
C ILE A 203 -0.39 -7.77 15.07
N HIS A 204 -0.33 -8.07 16.38
CA HIS A 204 -0.24 -9.45 16.87
C HIS A 204 -1.51 -10.23 16.53
N GLN A 205 -2.69 -9.63 16.70
CA GLN A 205 -3.97 -10.29 16.43
C GLN A 205 -4.13 -10.68 14.96
N LEU A 206 -3.63 -9.85 14.04
CA LEU A 206 -3.70 -10.10 12.60
C LEU A 206 -2.64 -11.11 12.14
N HIS A 207 -1.45 -11.09 12.75
CA HIS A 207 -0.38 -12.07 12.50
C HIS A 207 -0.74 -13.47 13.03
N GLU A 208 -1.37 -13.56 14.20
CA GLU A 208 -1.89 -14.80 14.78
C GLU A 208 -2.90 -15.50 13.84
N GLU A 209 -3.77 -14.75 13.14
CA GLU A 209 -4.73 -15.28 12.17
C GLU A 209 -4.18 -15.39 10.73
N GLY A 210 -2.88 -15.19 10.53
CA GLY A 210 -2.23 -15.32 9.22
C GLY A 210 -2.68 -14.28 8.18
N VAL A 211 -3.12 -13.09 8.60
CA VAL A 211 -3.43 -11.99 7.66
C VAL A 211 -2.15 -11.40 7.08
N GLU A 212 -2.06 -11.36 5.75
CA GLU A 212 -0.98 -10.68 5.04
C GLU A 212 -1.07 -9.15 5.21
N LEU A 213 -0.02 -8.56 5.78
CA LEU A 213 0.10 -7.12 6.07
C LEU A 213 1.28 -6.54 5.30
N GLY A 214 1.11 -5.32 4.77
CA GLY A 214 2.12 -4.63 3.98
C GLY A 214 1.50 -3.64 2.99
N TYR A 215 2.31 -3.26 2.00
CA TYR A 215 1.93 -2.33 0.95
C TYR A 215 0.96 -2.94 -0.06
N ASP A 216 1.17 -4.20 -0.43
CA ASP A 216 0.37 -4.92 -1.44
C ASP A 216 -1.08 -5.10 -0.95
N THR A 217 -1.29 -5.18 0.37
CA THR A 217 -2.61 -5.35 1.01
C THR A 217 -3.21 -4.07 1.58
N TYR A 218 -2.63 -2.89 1.25
CA TYR A 218 -2.97 -1.57 1.80
C TYR A 218 -3.14 -1.57 3.34
N THR A 219 -2.40 -2.40 4.07
CA THR A 219 -2.55 -2.58 5.53
C THR A 219 -1.18 -2.59 6.19
N VAL A 220 -0.67 -1.40 6.50
CA VAL A 220 0.73 -1.18 6.87
C VAL A 220 0.91 -1.27 8.40
N PRO A 221 1.75 -2.18 8.91
CA PRO A 221 2.04 -2.28 10.34
C PRO A 221 3.25 -1.39 10.68
N PHE A 222 3.02 -0.31 11.43
CA PHE A 222 4.05 0.68 11.76
C PHE A 222 4.92 0.29 12.94
N GLY A 223 4.31 -0.19 14.03
CA GLY A 223 4.98 -0.56 15.27
C GLY A 223 3.95 -0.89 16.36
N THR A 224 4.33 -1.68 17.36
CA THR A 224 3.42 -2.18 18.40
C THR A 224 3.07 -1.14 19.47
N ASP A 225 3.64 0.07 19.41
CA ASP A 225 3.41 1.14 20.37
C ASP A 225 2.69 2.38 19.80
N THR A 226 2.24 3.25 20.70
CA THR A 226 1.46 4.46 20.34
C THR A 226 2.33 5.52 19.69
N LEU A 227 3.66 5.52 19.90
CA LEU A 227 4.57 6.48 19.28
C LEU A 227 4.67 6.23 17.76
N SER A 228 4.66 4.96 17.36
CA SER A 228 4.64 4.52 15.96
C SER A 228 3.44 5.05 15.15
N ALA A 229 2.40 5.57 15.79
CA ALA A 229 1.32 6.32 15.13
C ALA A 229 1.81 7.61 14.44
N ILE A 230 2.97 8.16 14.83
CA ILE A 230 3.54 9.37 14.22
C ILE A 230 3.79 9.20 12.71
N TYR A 231 4.09 7.98 12.25
CA TYR A 231 4.33 7.72 10.83
C TYR A 231 3.07 7.94 9.96
N ALA A 232 1.86 7.78 10.52
CA ALA A 232 0.60 8.14 9.85
C ALA A 232 0.51 9.66 9.59
N LEU A 233 0.94 10.44 10.58
CA LEU A 233 0.88 11.91 10.55
C LEU A 233 2.05 12.50 9.76
N GLY A 234 3.20 11.82 9.71
CA GLY A 234 4.29 12.10 8.76
C GLY A 234 3.93 11.76 7.31
N PHE A 235 3.12 10.72 7.06
CA PHE A 235 2.54 10.42 5.74
C PHE A 235 1.53 11.50 5.30
N ALA A 236 0.63 11.90 6.20
CA ALA A 236 -0.31 12.99 6.00
C ALA A 236 0.40 14.35 5.73
N THR A 237 1.44 14.65 6.52
CA THR A 237 2.25 15.86 6.33
C THR A 237 2.93 15.88 4.97
N ARG A 238 3.59 14.78 4.56
CA ARG A 238 4.21 14.69 3.22
C ARG A 238 3.19 14.75 2.10
N SER A 239 1.99 14.20 2.26
CA SER A 239 0.92 14.32 1.26
C SER A 239 0.62 15.79 0.89
N ALA A 240 0.66 16.69 1.89
CA ALA A 240 0.49 18.13 1.67
C ALA A 240 1.70 18.80 1.00
N LEU A 241 2.92 18.36 1.30
CA LEU A 241 4.15 18.86 0.69
C LEU A 241 4.31 18.37 -0.77
N THR A 242 4.02 17.09 -1.04
CA THR A 242 4.17 16.45 -2.35
C THR A 242 3.02 16.78 -3.30
N PHE A 243 1.76 16.58 -2.88
CA PHE A 243 0.59 16.74 -3.77
C PHE A 243 -0.14 18.07 -3.59
N GLY A 244 0.02 18.73 -2.44
CA GLY A 244 -0.43 20.10 -2.21
C GLY A 244 0.54 21.18 -2.71
N GLY A 245 1.80 20.82 -2.99
CA GLY A 245 2.86 21.76 -3.37
C GLY A 245 3.19 22.79 -2.28
N LEU A 246 2.80 22.53 -1.04
CA LEU A 246 3.03 23.43 0.09
C LEU A 246 4.48 23.38 0.56
N LYS A 247 4.96 24.48 1.14
CA LYS A 247 6.34 24.60 1.61
C LYS A 247 6.47 24.20 3.08
N PRO A 248 7.60 23.57 3.46
CA PRO A 248 7.99 23.37 4.86
C PRO A 248 7.84 24.64 5.70
N GLY A 249 7.31 24.52 6.92
CA GLY A 249 7.00 25.64 7.82
C GLY A 249 5.66 26.33 7.56
N GLN A 250 4.91 25.98 6.49
CA GLN A 250 3.53 26.47 6.28
C GLN A 250 2.51 25.67 7.11
N ALA A 251 2.76 25.49 8.41
CA ALA A 251 2.00 24.61 9.31
C ALA A 251 0.48 24.75 9.16
N ARG A 252 -0.05 25.99 9.18
CA ARG A 252 -1.49 26.26 9.04
C ARG A 252 -2.05 25.73 7.71
N ASP A 253 -1.36 25.98 6.61
CA ASP A 253 -1.83 25.61 5.27
C ASP A 253 -1.74 24.08 5.08
N ILE A 254 -0.71 23.45 5.67
CA ILE A 254 -0.53 21.98 5.69
C ILE A 254 -1.64 21.28 6.50
N LEU A 255 -2.02 21.84 7.66
CA LEU A 255 -3.13 21.31 8.46
C LEU A 255 -4.48 21.52 7.76
N LEU A 256 -4.70 22.66 7.10
CA LEU A 256 -5.91 22.91 6.29
C LEU A 256 -5.98 21.97 5.07
N TYR A 257 -4.86 21.75 4.36
CA TYR A 257 -4.79 20.77 3.28
C TYR A 257 -5.20 19.37 3.75
N ASN A 258 -4.65 18.93 4.89
CA ASN A 258 -4.99 17.62 5.45
C ASN A 258 -6.48 17.52 5.83
N LYS A 259 -7.02 18.53 6.50
CA LYS A 259 -8.45 18.62 6.83
C LYS A 259 -9.35 18.49 5.59
N GLU A 260 -9.00 19.16 4.49
CA GLU A 260 -9.85 19.28 3.30
C GLU A 260 -9.62 18.20 2.23
N ARG A 261 -8.43 17.59 2.18
CA ARG A 261 -8.01 16.65 1.12
C ARG A 261 -7.69 15.25 1.61
N VAL A 262 -7.21 15.10 2.84
CA VAL A 262 -6.82 13.79 3.40
C VAL A 262 -7.96 13.29 4.30
N PHE A 263 -8.79 12.42 3.75
CA PHE A 263 -9.98 11.86 4.42
C PHE A 263 -9.62 10.78 5.45
N ALA A 264 -8.77 11.13 6.41
CA ALA A 264 -8.29 10.21 7.45
C ALA A 264 -9.05 10.31 8.78
N PHE A 265 -9.13 9.20 9.50
CA PHE A 265 -9.65 9.11 10.86
C PHE A 265 -8.80 8.18 11.73
N VAL A 266 -8.89 8.35 13.05
CA VAL A 266 -8.24 7.48 14.04
C VAL A 266 -9.30 6.57 14.69
N LEU A 267 -9.01 5.27 14.75
CA LEU A 267 -9.79 4.29 15.51
C LEU A 267 -8.95 3.80 16.69
N ALA A 268 -9.22 4.35 17.88
CA ALA A 268 -8.56 3.95 19.12
C ALA A 268 -9.25 2.70 19.69
N LEU A 269 -8.48 1.63 19.90
CA LEU A 269 -8.99 0.34 20.36
C LEU A 269 -8.47 -0.03 21.76
N GLY A 270 -9.39 -0.43 22.63
CA GLY A 270 -9.20 -0.73 24.05
C GLY A 270 -8.92 0.52 24.90
N GLU A 271 -8.17 0.33 25.99
CA GLU A 271 -7.98 1.39 26.99
C GLU A 271 -7.20 2.60 26.43
N VAL A 272 -7.73 3.80 26.70
CA VAL A 272 -7.15 5.09 26.27
C VAL A 272 -6.37 5.72 27.42
N ASP A 273 -5.05 5.52 27.41
CA ASP A 273 -4.08 6.14 28.33
C ASP A 273 -3.80 7.63 28.00
N ASP A 274 -2.98 8.30 28.82
CA ASP A 274 -2.62 9.72 28.64
C ASP A 274 -1.90 9.98 27.29
N LEU A 275 -1.05 9.05 26.83
CA LEU A 275 -0.28 9.18 25.60
C LEU A 275 -1.20 9.05 24.38
N LYS A 276 -2.16 8.10 24.41
CA LYS A 276 -3.22 8.01 23.39
C LYS A 276 -4.08 9.27 23.36
N TYR A 277 -4.47 9.83 24.51
CA TYR A 277 -5.19 11.12 24.54
C TYR A 277 -4.37 12.28 23.97
N ALA A 278 -3.06 12.32 24.23
CA ALA A 278 -2.18 13.36 23.74
C ALA A 278 -1.91 13.26 22.22
N ALA A 279 -1.64 12.05 21.72
CA ALA A 279 -1.50 11.77 20.28
C ALA A 279 -2.82 12.00 19.52
N ALA A 280 -3.97 11.65 20.12
CA ALA A 280 -5.31 11.95 19.59
C ALA A 280 -5.54 13.46 19.46
N ALA A 281 -5.17 14.27 20.46
CA ALA A 281 -5.21 15.73 20.37
C ALA A 281 -4.31 16.25 19.23
N GLY A 282 -3.16 15.63 19.01
CA GLY A 282 -2.31 15.86 17.84
C GLY A 282 -3.03 15.59 16.51
N ALA A 283 -3.68 14.44 16.37
CA ALA A 283 -4.41 14.08 15.14
C ALA A 283 -5.59 15.01 14.83
N ILE A 284 -6.27 15.54 15.86
CA ILE A 284 -7.39 16.49 15.66
C ILE A 284 -6.92 17.77 14.96
N ASN A 285 -5.67 18.24 15.17
CA ASN A 285 -5.12 19.40 14.42
C ASN A 285 -5.16 19.22 12.91
N PHE A 286 -4.99 17.99 12.41
CA PHE A 286 -5.03 17.65 10.98
C PHE A 286 -6.47 17.57 10.44
N GLY A 287 -7.48 17.85 11.28
CA GLY A 287 -8.90 17.67 10.96
C GLY A 287 -9.37 16.22 11.01
N PHE A 288 -8.57 15.31 11.58
CA PHE A 288 -8.89 13.88 11.67
C PHE A 288 -9.67 13.59 12.96
N PRO A 289 -10.89 13.04 12.89
CA PRO A 289 -11.66 12.67 14.07
C PRO A 289 -11.12 11.39 14.71
N VAL A 290 -11.35 11.28 16.01
CA VAL A 290 -10.90 10.14 16.82
C VAL A 290 -12.13 9.41 17.36
N ILE A 291 -12.32 8.17 16.93
CA ILE A 291 -13.39 7.27 17.40
C ILE A 291 -12.75 6.26 18.34
N ALA A 292 -13.30 6.09 19.54
CA ALA A 292 -12.83 5.10 20.52
C ALA A 292 -13.87 3.98 20.73
N ASP A 293 -13.42 2.73 20.79
CA ASP A 293 -14.28 1.56 21.07
C ASP A 293 -14.60 1.38 22.57
N THR A 294 -14.24 2.36 23.40
CA THR A 294 -14.42 2.39 24.86
C THR A 294 -15.19 3.63 25.32
N VAL A 295 -15.78 3.56 26.52
CA VAL A 295 -16.52 4.66 27.16
C VAL A 295 -15.56 5.80 27.50
N ILE A 296 -15.63 6.89 26.73
CA ILE A 296 -14.84 8.11 26.95
C ILE A 296 -15.73 9.35 26.81
N PRO A 297 -15.36 10.50 27.40
CA PRO A 297 -16.03 11.76 27.13
C PRO A 297 -15.88 12.19 25.67
N GLU A 298 -16.84 12.94 25.13
CA GLU A 298 -16.85 13.33 23.72
C GLU A 298 -16.49 14.80 23.46
N ILE A 299 -16.15 15.10 22.21
CA ILE A 299 -15.96 16.46 21.67
C ILE A 299 -16.74 16.56 20.36
N LEU A 300 -18.05 16.77 20.50
CA LEU A 300 -19.01 16.92 19.41
C LEU A 300 -19.02 18.29 18.66
N PRO A 301 -18.53 19.44 19.21
CA PRO A 301 -18.62 20.72 18.49
C PRO A 301 -17.80 20.77 17.20
N THR A 302 -18.47 21.03 16.06
CA THR A 302 -17.85 21.27 14.76
C THR A 302 -16.85 22.43 14.78
N GLY A 303 -15.71 22.30 14.10
CA GLY A 303 -14.80 23.43 13.90
C GLY A 303 -13.45 23.04 13.31
N VAL A 304 -12.77 22.05 13.90
CA VAL A 304 -11.48 21.55 13.39
C VAL A 304 -11.70 20.36 12.44
N THR A 305 -12.47 19.35 12.83
CA THR A 305 -12.94 18.29 11.91
C THR A 305 -14.20 18.72 11.13
N THR A 306 -14.78 17.81 10.34
CA THR A 306 -15.99 18.06 9.53
C THR A 306 -17.29 17.98 10.34
N TYR A 307 -17.40 16.97 11.21
CA TYR A 307 -18.55 16.73 12.09
C TYR A 307 -18.07 16.77 13.55
N GLU A 308 -17.90 15.61 14.19
CA GLU A 308 -17.39 15.47 15.56
C GLU A 308 -15.85 15.39 15.61
N HIS A 309 -15.20 15.80 16.70
CA HIS A 309 -13.74 15.68 16.88
C HIS A 309 -13.36 14.39 17.62
N VAL A 310 -14.11 14.05 18.68
CA VAL A 310 -13.93 12.83 19.49
C VAL A 310 -15.29 12.21 19.76
N VAL A 311 -15.44 10.93 19.41
CA VAL A 311 -16.69 10.15 19.56
C VAL A 311 -16.40 8.87 20.34
N SER A 312 -17.30 8.51 21.25
CA SER A 312 -17.24 7.26 22.02
C SER A 312 -18.25 6.26 21.45
N MET A 313 -17.78 5.09 21.05
CA MET A 313 -18.61 3.99 20.55
C MET A 313 -18.25 2.70 21.30
N PRO A 314 -18.67 2.54 22.57
CA PRO A 314 -18.31 1.38 23.38
C PRO A 314 -18.69 0.08 22.67
N PHE A 315 -17.72 -0.78 22.36
CA PHE A 315 -17.91 -1.87 21.39
C PHE A 315 -19.12 -2.77 21.71
N ASN A 316 -19.34 -3.05 22.99
CA ASN A 316 -20.44 -3.91 23.46
C ASN A 316 -21.83 -3.23 23.46
N GLU A 317 -21.87 -1.90 23.32
CA GLU A 317 -23.10 -1.09 23.24
C GLU A 317 -23.51 -0.84 21.77
N ILE A 318 -22.64 -1.19 20.81
CA ILE A 318 -22.99 -1.17 19.39
C ILE A 318 -24.05 -2.25 19.14
N GLU A 319 -25.19 -1.83 18.56
CA GLU A 319 -26.22 -2.74 18.08
C GLU A 319 -25.65 -3.72 17.06
N GLY A 320 -25.97 -5.01 17.18
CA GLY A 320 -25.54 -6.07 16.28
C GLY A 320 -25.86 -7.43 16.87
N THR A 321 -26.10 -8.42 16.00
CA THR A 321 -26.41 -9.80 16.38
C THR A 321 -25.21 -10.52 16.95
N ASP A 322 -24.01 -10.24 16.43
CA ASP A 322 -22.72 -10.73 16.92
C ASP A 322 -21.64 -9.63 16.89
N ASP A 323 -20.41 -9.98 17.27
CA ASP A 323 -19.29 -9.03 17.29
C ASP A 323 -18.74 -8.69 15.90
N LEU A 324 -19.05 -9.47 14.86
CA LEU A 324 -18.63 -9.19 13.48
C LEU A 324 -19.53 -8.12 12.84
N GLU A 325 -20.83 -8.17 13.09
CA GLU A 325 -21.78 -7.12 12.69
C GLU A 325 -21.48 -5.80 13.42
N ARG A 326 -21.10 -5.86 14.71
CA ARG A 326 -20.64 -4.69 15.46
C ARG A 326 -19.39 -4.06 14.86
N ALA A 327 -18.40 -4.88 14.47
CA ALA A 327 -17.20 -4.40 13.81
C ALA A 327 -17.48 -3.71 12.46
N GLU A 328 -18.42 -4.25 11.67
CA GLU A 328 -18.86 -3.64 10.41
C GLU A 328 -19.55 -2.29 10.63
N ARG A 329 -20.49 -2.23 11.59
CA ARG A 329 -21.20 -0.99 11.96
C ARG A 329 -20.26 0.06 12.55
N LEU A 330 -19.23 -0.34 13.30
CA LEU A 330 -18.17 0.55 13.80
C LEU A 330 -17.38 1.18 12.65
N VAL A 331 -16.91 0.36 11.69
CA VAL A 331 -16.21 0.85 10.48
C VAL A 331 -17.10 1.82 9.69
N GLN A 332 -18.37 1.46 9.44
CA GLN A 332 -19.34 2.37 8.80
C GLN A 332 -19.45 3.70 9.55
N LYS A 333 -19.51 3.68 10.88
CA LYS A 333 -19.69 4.93 11.64
C LYS A 333 -18.44 5.82 11.63
N CYS A 334 -17.24 5.25 11.64
CA CYS A 334 -16.00 6.02 11.42
C CYS A 334 -15.97 6.72 10.04
N ILE A 335 -16.42 6.00 8.99
CA ILE A 335 -16.58 6.52 7.62
C ILE A 335 -17.55 7.70 7.58
N GLU A 336 -18.70 7.59 8.25
CA GLU A 336 -19.68 8.68 8.39
C GLU A 336 -19.11 9.90 9.13
N ILE A 337 -18.49 9.70 10.30
CA ILE A 337 -17.93 10.76 11.16
C ILE A 337 -16.82 11.56 10.47
N ARG A 338 -16.02 10.92 9.60
CA ARG A 338 -15.03 11.63 8.78
C ARG A 338 -15.60 12.24 7.49
N GLY A 339 -16.78 11.80 7.05
CA GLY A 339 -17.36 12.15 5.76
C GLY A 339 -16.62 11.52 4.57
N VAL A 340 -16.05 10.31 4.74
CA VAL A 340 -15.35 9.58 3.67
C VAL A 340 -16.34 9.22 2.57
N LYS A 341 -16.25 9.90 1.42
CA LYS A 341 -17.14 9.67 0.27
C LYS A 341 -16.67 8.47 -0.55
N ILE A 342 -16.96 7.27 -0.05
CA ILE A 342 -16.63 6.01 -0.73
C ILE A 342 -17.39 5.94 -2.06
N LYS A 343 -16.67 6.01 -3.18
CA LYS A 343 -17.21 5.87 -4.54
C LYS A 343 -17.50 4.41 -4.93
N MET A 344 -17.89 3.56 -3.98
CA MET A 344 -18.24 2.17 -4.30
C MET A 344 -19.66 2.10 -4.85
N LYS A 345 -19.77 1.72 -6.13
CA LYS A 345 -20.84 0.82 -6.55
C LYS A 345 -20.41 -0.58 -6.11
N ASP A 346 -21.26 -1.28 -5.36
CA ASP A 346 -21.01 -2.67 -4.98
C ASP A 346 -20.99 -3.53 -6.26
N VAL A 347 -19.86 -4.15 -6.55
CA VAL A 347 -19.70 -4.98 -7.75
C VAL A 347 -20.17 -6.39 -7.38
N PRO A 348 -21.20 -6.95 -8.03
CA PRO A 348 -21.83 -8.17 -7.54
C PRO A 348 -21.01 -9.42 -7.90
N VAL A 349 -19.95 -9.65 -7.12
CA VAL A 349 -19.04 -10.81 -7.21
C VAL A 349 -18.83 -11.44 -5.82
N PRO A 350 -18.54 -12.75 -5.74
CA PRO A 350 -18.39 -13.46 -4.46
C PRO A 350 -16.97 -13.39 -3.86
N VAL A 351 -16.06 -12.65 -4.51
CA VAL A 351 -14.69 -12.41 -4.05
C VAL A 351 -14.54 -10.94 -3.65
N PRO A 352 -13.57 -10.58 -2.77
CA PRO A 352 -13.21 -9.19 -2.53
C PRO A 352 -12.91 -8.46 -3.85
N TYR A 353 -13.43 -7.23 -3.99
CA TYR A 353 -13.26 -6.41 -5.19
C TYR A 353 -12.75 -5.01 -4.81
N GLY A 354 -11.68 -4.55 -5.44
CA GLY A 354 -10.98 -3.31 -5.11
C GLY A 354 -9.62 -3.17 -5.83
N SER A 355 -9.04 -1.96 -5.84
CA SER A 355 -7.75 -1.73 -6.53
C SER A 355 -6.56 -2.39 -5.83
N ALA A 356 -6.70 -2.77 -4.56
CA ALA A 356 -5.69 -3.54 -3.83
C ALA A 356 -5.35 -4.89 -4.51
N PHE A 357 -6.30 -5.47 -5.25
CA PHE A 357 -6.12 -6.78 -5.89
C PHE A 357 -5.54 -6.70 -7.31
N GLU A 358 -5.37 -5.47 -7.86
CA GLU A 358 -4.97 -5.25 -9.27
C GLU A 358 -3.62 -5.90 -9.63
N GLY A 359 -2.73 -6.05 -8.64
CA GLY A 359 -1.40 -6.66 -8.79
C GLY A 359 -1.31 -8.15 -8.47
N GLU A 360 -2.42 -8.85 -8.16
CA GLU A 360 -2.37 -10.27 -7.80
C GLU A 360 -1.83 -11.16 -8.93
N VAL A 361 -0.84 -12.01 -8.61
CA VAL A 361 -0.20 -12.93 -9.57
C VAL A 361 -0.64 -14.37 -9.31
N VAL A 362 -1.62 -14.86 -10.09
CA VAL A 362 -2.08 -16.25 -10.03
C VAL A 362 -1.00 -17.19 -10.59
N ARG A 363 -0.26 -17.82 -9.68
CA ARG A 363 0.78 -18.81 -10.01
C ARG A 363 0.12 -20.14 -10.42
N LYS A 364 0.84 -20.95 -11.20
CA LYS A 364 0.30 -22.22 -11.73
C LYS A 364 -0.17 -23.18 -10.63
N VAL A 365 0.45 -23.18 -9.45
CA VAL A 365 0.06 -24.09 -8.35
C VAL A 365 -1.34 -23.77 -7.81
N ASP A 366 -1.71 -22.49 -7.75
CA ASP A 366 -2.99 -22.01 -7.21
C ASP A 366 -4.10 -21.94 -8.27
N MET A 367 -3.72 -21.94 -9.55
CA MET A 367 -4.56 -21.74 -10.72
C MET A 367 -5.61 -22.85 -10.93
N ARG A 368 -6.88 -22.47 -11.06
CA ARG A 368 -7.99 -23.36 -11.43
C ARG A 368 -8.11 -23.56 -12.95
N VAL A 369 -7.96 -22.48 -13.71
CA VAL A 369 -8.04 -22.45 -15.18
C VAL A 369 -7.30 -21.22 -15.74
N GLU A 370 -6.70 -21.35 -16.92
CA GLU A 370 -6.23 -20.21 -17.75
C GLU A 370 -7.04 -20.08 -19.05
N PHE A 371 -7.22 -18.84 -19.51
CA PHE A 371 -7.84 -18.51 -20.79
C PHE A 371 -6.86 -17.70 -21.64
N GLY A 372 -6.55 -18.14 -22.86
CA GLY A 372 -5.51 -17.55 -23.70
C GLY A 372 -4.12 -18.17 -23.43
N GLY A 373 -3.07 -17.35 -23.54
CA GLY A 373 -1.68 -17.80 -23.37
C GLY A 373 -1.24 -18.81 -24.41
N LYS A 374 -0.48 -19.84 -24.00
CA LYS A 374 0.10 -20.84 -24.92
C LYS A 374 -0.86 -21.96 -25.33
N ASN A 375 -1.88 -22.24 -24.50
CA ASN A 375 -2.68 -23.46 -24.57
C ASN A 375 -4.12 -23.23 -25.04
N SER A 376 -4.52 -21.97 -25.24
CA SER A 376 -5.87 -21.53 -25.61
C SER A 376 -5.83 -20.13 -26.22
N ARG A 377 -6.95 -19.64 -26.77
CA ARG A 377 -7.12 -18.28 -27.31
C ARG A 377 -8.08 -17.47 -26.45
N CYS A 378 -7.71 -16.24 -26.13
CA CYS A 378 -8.58 -15.30 -25.42
C CYS A 378 -8.51 -13.92 -26.08
N PHE A 379 -9.67 -13.27 -26.24
CA PHE A 379 -9.74 -11.90 -26.77
C PHE A 379 -10.75 -11.02 -26.02
N GLU A 380 -10.50 -9.71 -26.03
CA GLU A 380 -11.39 -8.66 -25.51
C GLU A 380 -11.73 -7.65 -26.63
N TYR A 381 -13.01 -7.52 -26.96
CA TYR A 381 -13.48 -6.62 -28.02
C TYR A 381 -14.65 -5.77 -27.53
N LEU A 382 -14.48 -4.44 -27.56
CA LEU A 382 -15.53 -3.49 -27.23
C LEU A 382 -15.94 -2.69 -28.48
N GLN A 383 -17.25 -2.64 -28.73
CA GLN A 383 -17.83 -1.91 -29.86
C GLN A 383 -18.96 -0.97 -29.44
N MET A 384 -19.07 0.18 -30.12
CA MET A 384 -20.24 1.05 -30.02
C MET A 384 -21.39 0.46 -30.85
N ALA A 385 -22.55 0.28 -30.21
CA ALA A 385 -23.78 -0.18 -30.83
C ALA A 385 -24.92 0.85 -30.66
N ASP A 386 -25.96 0.72 -31.49
CA ASP A 386 -27.14 1.60 -31.42
C ASP A 386 -27.91 1.42 -30.10
N MET A 387 -28.52 2.50 -29.62
CA MET A 387 -29.24 2.53 -28.34
C MET A 387 -30.32 1.46 -28.23
N ASP A 388 -30.98 1.10 -29.34
CA ASP A 388 -32.05 0.11 -29.37
C ASP A 388 -31.54 -1.34 -29.57
N ALA A 389 -30.26 -1.53 -29.93
CA ALA A 389 -29.63 -2.84 -30.06
C ALA A 389 -29.09 -3.38 -28.73
N VAL A 390 -28.67 -2.48 -27.81
CA VAL A 390 -28.10 -2.85 -26.51
C VAL A 390 -29.19 -3.02 -25.45
N THR A 391 -29.22 -4.18 -24.80
CA THR A 391 -30.00 -4.42 -23.58
C THR A 391 -29.09 -4.23 -22.37
N ASP A 392 -29.31 -3.15 -21.60
CA ASP A 392 -28.45 -2.87 -20.44
C ASP A 392 -28.54 -3.97 -19.38
N GLY A 393 -27.38 -4.35 -18.83
CA GLY A 393 -27.28 -5.40 -17.82
C GLY A 393 -27.44 -6.82 -18.36
N LYS A 394 -27.64 -6.99 -19.67
CA LYS A 394 -27.67 -8.32 -20.29
C LYS A 394 -26.26 -8.91 -20.31
N ILE A 395 -26.10 -10.05 -19.64
CA ILE A 395 -24.91 -10.89 -19.66
C ILE A 395 -25.31 -12.23 -20.26
N GLU A 396 -24.56 -12.72 -21.25
CA GLU A 396 -24.83 -13.99 -21.93
C GLU A 396 -23.54 -14.81 -22.06
N ILE A 397 -23.62 -16.12 -21.83
CA ILE A 397 -22.50 -17.07 -21.99
C ILE A 397 -22.88 -18.03 -23.12
N VAL A 398 -22.05 -18.10 -24.15
CA VAL A 398 -22.34 -18.82 -25.40
C VAL A 398 -21.31 -19.92 -25.62
N GLY A 399 -21.62 -21.09 -25.09
CA GLY A 399 -20.78 -22.29 -25.11
C GLY A 399 -20.75 -22.98 -23.73
N PRO A 400 -19.82 -23.91 -23.50
CA PRO A 400 -19.63 -24.55 -22.19
C PRO A 400 -19.02 -23.59 -21.15
N ASP A 401 -19.19 -23.91 -19.87
CA ASP A 401 -18.49 -23.26 -18.76
C ASP A 401 -17.26 -24.08 -18.31
N PHE A 402 -16.29 -23.46 -17.65
CA PHE A 402 -15.01 -24.09 -17.28
C PHE A 402 -15.12 -25.18 -16.20
N GLY A 403 -16.32 -25.42 -15.64
CA GLY A 403 -16.57 -26.51 -14.68
C GLY A 403 -16.14 -27.90 -15.19
N GLY A 404 -16.21 -28.15 -16.50
CA GLY A 404 -15.74 -29.39 -17.14
C GLY A 404 -14.23 -29.43 -17.44
N VAL A 405 -13.52 -28.30 -17.33
CA VAL A 405 -12.07 -28.23 -17.60
C VAL A 405 -11.30 -28.78 -16.39
N PRO A 406 -10.28 -29.65 -16.58
CA PRO A 406 -9.44 -30.14 -15.49
C PRO A 406 -8.78 -29.02 -14.67
N ASN A 407 -8.40 -29.33 -13.43
CA ASN A 407 -7.67 -28.35 -12.61
C ASN A 407 -6.32 -27.99 -13.25
N GLN A 408 -5.92 -26.72 -13.17
CA GLN A 408 -4.79 -26.14 -13.93
C GLN A 408 -4.89 -26.29 -15.46
N GLY A 409 -6.09 -26.55 -16.00
CA GLY A 409 -6.34 -26.65 -17.44
C GLY A 409 -6.46 -25.30 -18.15
N ALA A 410 -6.64 -25.34 -19.48
CA ALA A 410 -6.79 -24.16 -20.34
C ALA A 410 -8.09 -24.22 -21.16
N MET A 411 -8.61 -23.07 -21.56
CA MET A 411 -9.90 -22.94 -22.27
C MET A 411 -9.98 -21.65 -23.10
N ASP A 412 -10.65 -21.67 -24.25
CA ASP A 412 -10.81 -20.47 -25.08
C ASP A 412 -11.91 -19.53 -24.54
N LEU A 413 -11.73 -18.20 -24.67
CA LEU A 413 -12.69 -17.20 -24.21
C LEU A 413 -12.71 -15.91 -25.06
N GLY A 414 -13.85 -15.57 -25.66
CA GLY A 414 -14.08 -14.28 -26.33
C GLY A 414 -14.96 -13.36 -25.49
N ILE A 415 -14.43 -12.24 -25.00
CA ILE A 415 -15.17 -11.22 -24.25
C ILE A 415 -15.62 -10.13 -25.24
N VAL A 416 -16.91 -10.11 -25.58
CA VAL A 416 -17.51 -9.07 -26.44
C VAL A 416 -18.35 -8.13 -25.58
N VAL A 417 -18.02 -6.84 -25.60
CA VAL A 417 -18.71 -5.78 -24.86
C VAL A 417 -19.37 -4.82 -25.86
N GLU A 418 -20.68 -4.64 -25.72
CA GLU A 418 -21.46 -3.75 -26.57
C GLU A 418 -21.97 -2.58 -25.73
N VAL A 419 -21.53 -1.37 -26.06
CA VAL A 419 -21.87 -0.15 -25.32
C VAL A 419 -22.69 0.81 -26.19
N ALA A 420 -23.68 1.46 -25.58
CA ALA A 420 -24.44 2.53 -26.21
C ALA A 420 -24.49 3.75 -25.27
N GLY A 421 -24.56 4.95 -25.85
CA GLY A 421 -24.65 6.17 -25.06
C GLY A 421 -24.67 7.44 -25.89
N ARG A 422 -25.38 8.47 -25.42
CA ARG A 422 -25.62 9.73 -26.14
C ARG A 422 -24.37 10.58 -26.40
N LYS A 423 -23.26 10.30 -25.71
CA LYS A 423 -21.95 10.89 -26.00
C LYS A 423 -20.91 9.84 -26.44
N MET A 424 -21.29 8.57 -26.56
CA MET A 424 -20.40 7.52 -27.02
C MET A 424 -20.02 7.77 -28.48
N GLN A 425 -18.77 7.49 -28.82
CA GLN A 425 -18.18 7.68 -30.15
C GLN A 425 -17.24 6.51 -30.42
N LYS A 426 -17.05 6.13 -31.70
CA LYS A 426 -16.12 5.03 -32.06
C LYS A 426 -14.68 5.30 -31.60
N ASP A 427 -14.30 6.56 -31.52
CA ASP A 427 -13.03 7.08 -30.99
C ASP A 427 -12.82 6.72 -29.50
N PHE A 428 -13.87 6.39 -28.77
CA PHE A 428 -13.80 5.99 -27.36
C PHE A 428 -13.76 4.47 -27.17
N GLU A 429 -13.99 3.68 -28.23
CA GLU A 429 -13.93 2.22 -28.15
C GLU A 429 -12.59 1.69 -27.60
N PRO A 430 -11.40 2.02 -28.14
CA PRO A 430 -10.14 1.51 -27.61
C PRO A 430 -9.83 1.99 -26.19
N VAL A 431 -10.28 3.20 -25.83
CA VAL A 431 -10.11 3.76 -24.47
C VAL A 431 -10.91 2.97 -23.44
N LEU A 432 -12.14 2.57 -23.78
CA LEU A 432 -13.01 1.74 -22.94
C LEU A 432 -12.59 0.27 -22.96
N GLU A 433 -12.21 -0.28 -24.11
CA GLU A 433 -11.70 -1.65 -24.28
C GLU A 433 -10.55 -1.92 -23.30
N ARG A 434 -9.57 -1.00 -23.23
CA ARG A 434 -8.42 -1.13 -22.33
C ARG A 434 -8.78 -1.06 -20.82
N GLN A 435 -9.99 -0.65 -20.45
CA GLN A 435 -10.45 -0.69 -19.05
C GLN A 435 -10.84 -2.11 -18.59
N ILE A 436 -11.13 -3.03 -19.52
CA ILE A 436 -11.44 -4.44 -19.21
C ILE A 436 -10.33 -5.04 -18.35
N HIS A 437 -9.06 -4.78 -18.72
CA HIS A 437 -7.88 -5.14 -17.94
C HIS A 437 -7.95 -4.70 -16.46
N TYR A 438 -8.24 -3.42 -16.20
CA TYR A 438 -8.30 -2.86 -14.83
C TYR A 438 -9.52 -3.36 -14.06
N PHE A 439 -10.66 -3.48 -14.75
CA PHE A 439 -11.90 -3.91 -14.14
C PHE A 439 -11.83 -5.38 -13.73
N VAL A 440 -11.25 -6.25 -14.56
CA VAL A 440 -11.09 -7.68 -14.29
C VAL A 440 -10.04 -7.96 -13.21
N ASN A 441 -8.88 -7.29 -13.24
CA ASN A 441 -7.86 -7.41 -12.18
C ASN A 441 -8.33 -6.88 -10.81
N GLY A 442 -9.39 -6.07 -10.76
CA GLY A 442 -9.96 -5.61 -9.49
C GLY A 442 -10.59 -6.70 -8.62
N ALA A 443 -10.69 -7.96 -9.09
CA ALA A 443 -11.27 -9.08 -8.35
C ALA A 443 -10.18 -10.00 -7.76
N SER A 444 -10.16 -10.18 -6.44
CA SER A 444 -9.18 -11.04 -5.77
C SER A 444 -9.25 -12.50 -6.27
N GLY A 445 -8.09 -13.07 -6.58
CA GLY A 445 -7.90 -14.37 -7.19
C GLY A 445 -8.07 -14.40 -8.72
N VAL A 446 -8.14 -13.23 -9.38
CA VAL A 446 -8.22 -13.09 -10.85
C VAL A 446 -7.01 -12.31 -11.36
N GLN A 447 -6.30 -12.86 -12.34
CA GLN A 447 -5.22 -12.16 -13.05
C GLN A 447 -5.59 -12.02 -14.53
N HIS A 448 -5.44 -10.82 -15.09
CA HIS A 448 -5.67 -10.48 -16.49
C HIS A 448 -4.49 -9.67 -17.04
N ILE A 449 -3.81 -10.19 -18.07
CA ILE A 449 -2.72 -9.51 -18.77
C ILE A 449 -2.88 -9.62 -20.29
N GLY A 450 -2.10 -8.84 -21.04
CA GLY A 450 -2.33 -8.65 -22.47
C GLY A 450 -3.46 -7.66 -22.75
N GLN A 451 -4.06 -7.79 -23.94
CA GLN A 451 -5.11 -6.92 -24.51
C GLN A 451 -5.67 -7.52 -25.82
N ARG A 452 -6.73 -6.92 -26.38
CA ARG A 452 -7.22 -7.19 -27.75
C ARG A 452 -7.31 -8.71 -28.05
N ASP A 453 -6.64 -9.24 -29.07
CA ASP A 453 -6.60 -10.67 -29.41
C ASP A 453 -5.46 -11.50 -28.77
N ILE A 454 -4.72 -10.88 -27.85
CA ILE A 454 -3.62 -11.49 -27.08
C ILE A 454 -3.86 -11.38 -25.56
N ALA A 455 -5.13 -11.37 -25.15
CA ALA A 455 -5.51 -11.41 -23.75
C ALA A 455 -5.13 -12.75 -23.11
N TRP A 456 -4.80 -12.74 -21.83
CA TRP A 456 -4.49 -13.92 -21.04
C TRP A 456 -5.00 -13.75 -19.61
N ILE A 457 -5.94 -14.61 -19.22
CA ILE A 457 -6.65 -14.54 -17.94
C ILE A 457 -6.38 -15.81 -17.14
N ARG A 458 -6.29 -15.69 -15.81
CA ARG A 458 -6.20 -16.80 -14.87
C ARG A 458 -7.17 -16.61 -13.71
N LEU A 459 -7.80 -17.71 -13.31
CA LEU A 459 -8.60 -17.79 -12.09
C LEU A 459 -7.87 -18.68 -11.08
N SER A 460 -7.79 -18.27 -9.82
CA SER A 460 -7.32 -19.10 -8.72
C SER A 460 -8.40 -20.08 -8.27
N SER A 461 -7.99 -21.19 -7.64
CA SER A 461 -8.89 -22.15 -7.00
C SER A 461 -9.71 -21.45 -5.91
N ALA A 462 -9.07 -20.65 -5.06
CA ALA A 462 -9.71 -19.93 -3.98
C ALA A 462 -10.77 -18.89 -4.43
N ALA A 463 -10.71 -18.37 -5.66
CA ALA A 463 -11.78 -17.54 -6.23
C ALA A 463 -12.98 -18.39 -6.68
N VAL A 464 -12.72 -19.51 -7.36
CA VAL A 464 -13.76 -20.42 -7.85
C VAL A 464 -14.44 -21.17 -6.71
N ASP A 465 -13.72 -21.54 -5.66
CA ASP A 465 -14.26 -22.18 -4.45
C ASP A 465 -15.19 -21.23 -3.66
N LYS A 466 -14.98 -19.91 -3.77
CA LYS A 466 -15.91 -18.88 -3.27
C LYS A 466 -17.12 -18.67 -4.18
N GLY A 467 -17.13 -19.26 -5.39
CA GLY A 467 -18.23 -19.20 -6.35
C GLY A 467 -18.00 -18.28 -7.56
N PHE A 468 -16.76 -17.86 -7.85
CA PHE A 468 -16.47 -17.09 -9.06
C PHE A 468 -16.68 -17.94 -10.34
N THR A 469 -17.30 -17.35 -11.36
CA THR A 469 -17.71 -18.00 -12.63
C THR A 469 -17.61 -17.02 -13.79
N LEU A 470 -17.73 -17.48 -15.05
CA LEU A 470 -17.67 -16.60 -16.23
C LEU A 470 -18.63 -15.40 -16.16
N GLU A 471 -19.86 -15.61 -15.66
CA GLU A 471 -20.90 -14.57 -15.51
C GLU A 471 -20.39 -13.32 -14.74
N HIS A 472 -19.44 -13.53 -13.81
CA HIS A 472 -18.89 -12.47 -12.98
C HIS A 472 -17.99 -11.50 -13.77
N PHE A 473 -17.38 -11.91 -14.88
CA PHE A 473 -16.73 -10.95 -15.80
C PHE A 473 -17.75 -9.95 -16.35
N GLY A 474 -18.94 -10.42 -16.78
CA GLY A 474 -20.01 -9.56 -17.26
C GLY A 474 -20.52 -8.58 -16.18
N LYS A 475 -20.67 -9.07 -14.94
CA LYS A 475 -21.09 -8.27 -13.78
C LYS A 475 -20.08 -7.17 -13.42
N ILE A 476 -18.79 -7.52 -13.42
CA ILE A 476 -17.67 -6.57 -13.25
C ILE A 476 -17.75 -5.48 -14.32
N LEU A 477 -17.80 -5.85 -15.60
CA LEU A 477 -17.74 -4.89 -16.70
C LEU A 477 -18.96 -3.96 -16.73
N HIS A 478 -20.18 -4.49 -16.58
CA HIS A 478 -21.39 -3.65 -16.47
C HIS A 478 -21.28 -2.65 -15.32
N ALA A 479 -20.99 -3.11 -14.11
CA ALA A 479 -20.92 -2.27 -12.93
C ALA A 479 -19.84 -1.17 -13.02
N ARG A 480 -18.67 -1.50 -13.59
CA ARG A 480 -17.50 -0.60 -13.65
C ARG A 480 -17.56 0.39 -14.81
N PHE A 481 -18.04 0.00 -16.00
CA PHE A 481 -18.31 0.96 -17.07
C PHE A 481 -19.37 2.00 -16.64
N HIS A 482 -20.44 1.55 -15.95
CA HIS A 482 -21.44 2.45 -15.35
C HIS A 482 -20.91 3.26 -14.16
N ALA A 483 -19.83 2.85 -13.50
CA ALA A 483 -19.22 3.61 -12.40
C ALA A 483 -18.36 4.77 -12.94
N ASP A 484 -17.43 4.45 -13.84
CA ASP A 484 -16.36 5.37 -14.23
C ASP A 484 -16.70 6.16 -15.51
N PHE A 485 -17.53 5.59 -16.39
CA PHE A 485 -17.83 6.13 -17.73
C PHE A 485 -19.32 6.42 -17.96
N GLY A 486 -20.15 6.39 -16.90
CA GLY A 486 -21.61 6.67 -16.95
C GLY A 486 -22.01 8.10 -17.39
N ALA A 487 -21.04 8.97 -17.67
CA ALA A 487 -21.28 10.27 -18.32
C ALA A 487 -21.29 10.20 -19.86
N ILE A 488 -20.96 9.03 -20.42
CA ILE A 488 -20.75 8.73 -21.84
C ILE A 488 -21.49 7.47 -22.26
N VAL A 489 -21.40 6.40 -21.45
CA VAL A 489 -22.06 5.11 -21.62
C VAL A 489 -23.41 5.15 -20.89
N ASP A 490 -24.52 5.09 -21.62
CA ASP A 490 -25.88 4.97 -21.07
C ASP A 490 -26.29 3.49 -20.88
N LYS A 491 -25.66 2.54 -21.60
CA LYS A 491 -25.96 1.09 -21.56
C LYS A 491 -24.72 0.22 -21.82
N VAL A 492 -24.67 -0.97 -21.21
CA VAL A 492 -23.66 -2.02 -21.43
C VAL A 492 -24.32 -3.40 -21.52
N GLN A 493 -23.93 -4.17 -22.54
CA GLN A 493 -24.24 -5.59 -22.74
C GLN A 493 -22.93 -6.37 -22.88
N VAL A 494 -22.84 -7.58 -22.30
CA VAL A 494 -21.62 -8.40 -22.36
C VAL A 494 -21.97 -9.82 -22.82
N THR A 495 -21.25 -10.33 -23.82
CA THR A 495 -21.36 -11.71 -24.27
C THR A 495 -20.02 -12.41 -24.17
N LEU A 496 -20.01 -13.59 -23.53
CA LEU A 496 -18.82 -14.40 -23.27
C LEU A 496 -18.89 -15.66 -24.13
N TYR A 497 -18.09 -15.70 -25.19
CA TYR A 497 -18.05 -16.80 -26.14
C TYR A 497 -17.03 -17.84 -25.69
N THR A 498 -17.46 -19.10 -25.58
CA THR A 498 -16.62 -20.27 -25.31
C THR A 498 -16.87 -21.40 -26.31
N GLU A 499 -17.90 -21.29 -27.15
CA GLU A 499 -18.17 -22.12 -28.32
C GLU A 499 -17.14 -21.82 -29.44
N PRO A 500 -16.24 -22.75 -29.81
CA PRO A 500 -15.12 -22.46 -30.70
C PRO A 500 -15.51 -21.87 -32.07
N ALA A 501 -16.62 -22.33 -32.65
CA ALA A 501 -17.06 -21.85 -33.97
C ALA A 501 -17.50 -20.38 -33.95
N LEU A 502 -18.15 -19.94 -32.86
CA LEU A 502 -18.57 -18.54 -32.70
C LEU A 502 -17.42 -17.66 -32.23
N LEU A 503 -16.54 -18.19 -31.39
CA LEU A 503 -15.33 -17.51 -30.94
C LEU A 503 -14.42 -17.14 -32.12
N ALA A 504 -14.19 -18.07 -33.06
CA ALA A 504 -13.42 -17.80 -34.27
C ALA A 504 -14.03 -16.67 -35.12
N GLY A 505 -15.33 -16.74 -35.41
CA GLY A 505 -16.03 -15.74 -36.22
C GLY A 505 -16.20 -14.37 -35.55
N TRP A 506 -16.01 -14.25 -34.24
CA TRP A 506 -15.91 -12.96 -33.54
C TRP A 506 -14.46 -12.45 -33.45
N LEU A 507 -13.48 -13.34 -33.31
CA LEU A 507 -12.05 -13.00 -33.34
C LEU A 507 -11.65 -12.38 -34.69
N GLU A 508 -12.20 -12.86 -35.80
CA GLU A 508 -11.98 -12.25 -37.13
C GLU A 508 -12.52 -10.81 -37.20
N LYS A 509 -13.77 -10.57 -36.78
CA LYS A 509 -14.37 -9.21 -36.72
C LYS A 509 -13.59 -8.27 -35.80
N ALA A 510 -13.14 -8.78 -34.64
CA ALA A 510 -12.33 -8.02 -33.71
C ALA A 510 -11.01 -7.58 -34.37
N ARG A 511 -10.35 -8.48 -35.09
CA ARG A 511 -9.13 -8.18 -35.87
C ARG A 511 -9.37 -7.18 -37.01
N GLU A 512 -10.45 -7.29 -37.76
CA GLU A 512 -10.85 -6.27 -38.75
C GLU A 512 -10.98 -4.87 -38.10
N ALA A 513 -11.64 -4.80 -36.95
CA ALA A 513 -11.80 -3.55 -36.20
C ALA A 513 -10.48 -3.02 -35.63
N TYR A 514 -9.61 -3.87 -35.08
CA TYR A 514 -8.28 -3.47 -34.62
C TYR A 514 -7.43 -2.94 -35.78
N ASN A 515 -7.42 -3.61 -36.93
CA ASN A 515 -6.67 -3.18 -38.10
C ASN A 515 -7.15 -1.81 -38.61
N PHE A 516 -8.46 -1.58 -38.66
CA PHE A 516 -9.02 -0.26 -38.98
C PHE A 516 -8.62 0.82 -37.95
N ARG A 517 -8.67 0.51 -36.64
CA ARG A 517 -8.21 1.41 -35.56
C ARG A 517 -6.72 1.78 -35.73
N ASN A 518 -5.87 0.82 -36.07
CA ASN A 518 -4.44 1.03 -36.29
C ASN A 518 -4.17 1.89 -37.54
N GLN A 519 -4.80 1.56 -38.67
CA GLN A 519 -4.61 2.27 -39.96
C GLN A 519 -5.03 3.75 -39.90
N ARG A 520 -5.99 4.10 -39.04
CA ARG A 520 -6.49 5.47 -38.88
C ARG A 520 -5.41 6.50 -38.49
N LEU A 521 -4.29 6.07 -37.93
CA LEU A 521 -3.15 6.92 -37.55
C LEU A 521 -2.26 7.32 -38.72
N ALA A 522 -2.24 6.56 -39.83
CA ALA A 522 -1.19 6.60 -40.84
C ALA A 522 -1.00 7.95 -41.59
N ASN A 523 -1.94 8.89 -41.44
CA ASN A 523 -1.87 10.22 -42.04
C ASN A 523 -1.45 11.34 -41.06
N LEU A 524 -1.01 10.99 -39.84
CA LEU A 524 -0.79 11.93 -38.74
C LEU A 524 0.64 11.72 -38.19
N THR A 525 1.51 12.71 -38.37
CA THR A 525 2.95 12.62 -38.03
C THR A 525 3.30 13.39 -36.76
N ASP A 526 4.44 13.05 -36.15
CA ASP A 526 4.98 13.73 -34.96
C ASP A 526 5.32 15.20 -35.25
N THR A 527 5.57 15.54 -36.52
CA THR A 527 5.79 16.91 -37.01
C THR A 527 4.50 17.68 -37.34
N ALA A 528 3.36 17.01 -37.45
CA ALA A 528 2.06 17.63 -37.72
C ALA A 528 1.29 18.04 -36.45
N VAL A 529 1.78 17.63 -35.28
CA VAL A 529 1.18 17.94 -33.97
C VAL A 529 2.06 18.89 -33.15
N ASN A 530 1.43 19.62 -32.22
CA ASN A 530 2.10 20.49 -31.24
C ASN A 530 2.02 19.93 -29.80
N GLU A 531 1.38 18.78 -29.64
CA GLU A 531 1.16 18.07 -28.38
C GLU A 531 1.38 16.56 -28.57
N PHE A 532 2.13 15.94 -27.66
CA PHE A 532 2.06 14.49 -27.42
C PHE A 532 1.19 14.24 -26.19
N TYR A 533 0.98 12.98 -25.82
CA TYR A 533 0.25 12.64 -24.59
C TYR A 533 1.07 11.71 -23.70
N SER A 534 1.00 11.91 -22.40
CA SER A 534 1.50 10.94 -21.44
C SER A 534 0.56 9.74 -21.28
N CYS A 535 1.05 8.68 -20.66
CA CYS A 535 0.24 7.63 -20.07
C CYS A 535 0.94 7.11 -18.80
N THR A 536 0.42 7.49 -17.63
CA THR A 536 0.88 7.03 -16.29
C THR A 536 0.07 5.84 -15.77
N LEU A 537 -0.80 5.27 -16.60
CA LEU A 537 -1.76 4.20 -16.30
C LEU A 537 -1.11 2.90 -15.75
N CYS A 538 0.17 2.66 -16.01
CA CYS A 538 0.92 1.51 -15.49
C CYS A 538 1.71 1.80 -14.19
N GLN A 539 1.60 3.00 -13.60
CA GLN A 539 2.27 3.35 -12.35
C GLN A 539 1.70 2.64 -11.11
N SER A 540 0.61 1.86 -11.25
CA SER A 540 0.14 0.94 -10.22
C SER A 540 1.13 -0.20 -9.94
N PHE A 541 2.00 -0.57 -10.91
CA PHE A 541 3.01 -1.62 -10.76
C PHE A 541 4.42 -1.24 -11.22
N ALA A 542 4.60 -0.12 -11.91
CA ALA A 542 5.90 0.45 -12.26
C ALA A 542 5.92 1.96 -11.95
N PRO A 543 6.11 2.36 -10.67
CA PRO A 543 5.77 3.70 -10.19
C PRO A 543 6.41 4.87 -10.95
N ASP A 544 7.67 4.74 -11.35
CA ASP A 544 8.41 5.82 -12.02
C ASP A 544 8.40 5.71 -13.56
N HIS A 545 7.64 4.75 -14.12
CA HIS A 545 7.46 4.60 -15.56
C HIS A 545 6.52 5.67 -16.14
N VAL A 546 6.90 6.24 -17.28
CA VAL A 546 6.04 7.12 -18.10
C VAL A 546 6.09 6.67 -19.55
N CYS A 547 4.94 6.33 -20.13
CA CYS A 547 4.81 6.31 -21.59
C CYS A 547 4.61 7.74 -22.11
N ILE A 548 5.42 8.15 -23.10
CA ILE A 548 5.14 9.31 -23.95
C ILE A 548 4.64 8.77 -25.28
N VAL A 549 3.43 9.17 -25.68
CA VAL A 549 2.72 8.66 -26.84
C VAL A 549 2.61 9.76 -27.88
N SER A 550 3.21 9.52 -29.05
CA SER A 550 3.14 10.38 -30.23
C SER A 550 2.38 9.69 -31.37
N PRO A 551 1.97 10.41 -32.42
CA PRO A 551 1.32 9.80 -33.59
C PRO A 551 2.12 8.64 -34.23
N GLU A 552 3.44 8.78 -34.32
CA GLU A 552 4.36 7.79 -34.91
C GLU A 552 5.01 6.84 -33.87
N ARG A 553 4.81 7.07 -32.57
CA ARG A 553 5.20 6.16 -31.46
C ARG A 553 4.03 5.92 -30.51
N LEU A 554 3.22 4.90 -30.82
CA LEU A 554 2.17 4.40 -29.91
C LEU A 554 2.75 3.92 -28.58
N GLY A 555 1.91 3.89 -27.53
CA GLY A 555 2.31 3.41 -26.21
C GLY A 555 2.71 1.93 -26.26
N LEU A 556 3.79 1.58 -25.56
CA LEU A 556 4.44 0.26 -25.64
C LEU A 556 3.52 -0.94 -25.41
N CYS A 557 2.38 -0.75 -24.73
CA CYS A 557 1.36 -1.78 -24.58
C CYS A 557 0.79 -2.26 -25.92
N GLY A 558 0.69 -1.42 -26.95
CA GLY A 558 0.02 -1.70 -28.23
C GLY A 558 -1.47 -1.31 -28.26
N ALA A 559 -2.15 -1.22 -27.11
CA ALA A 559 -3.56 -0.79 -27.05
C ALA A 559 -3.75 0.71 -27.29
N TYR A 560 -2.94 1.57 -26.65
CA TYR A 560 -3.07 3.04 -26.66
C TYR A 560 -2.21 3.71 -27.73
N ASN A 561 -2.84 4.45 -28.64
CA ASN A 561 -2.22 5.40 -29.55
C ASN A 561 -2.50 6.88 -29.15
N TRP A 562 -1.97 7.85 -29.91
CA TRP A 562 -2.13 9.28 -29.65
C TRP A 562 -3.59 9.77 -29.64
N LEU A 563 -4.43 9.26 -30.55
CA LEU A 563 -5.87 9.57 -30.58
C LEU A 563 -6.57 8.99 -29.34
N ASP A 564 -6.21 7.78 -28.92
CA ASP A 564 -6.79 7.15 -27.72
C ASP A 564 -6.42 7.91 -26.45
N CYS A 565 -5.17 8.36 -26.32
CA CYS A 565 -4.75 9.21 -25.20
C CYS A 565 -5.49 10.56 -25.19
N LYS A 566 -5.67 11.17 -26.37
CA LYS A 566 -6.44 12.41 -26.56
C LYS A 566 -7.92 12.26 -26.24
N ALA A 567 -8.52 11.14 -26.64
CA ALA A 567 -9.87 10.75 -26.26
C ALA A 567 -9.97 10.55 -24.74
N SER A 568 -9.05 9.78 -24.14
CA SER A 568 -8.98 9.54 -22.69
C SER A 568 -8.92 10.84 -21.87
N PHE A 569 -8.06 11.80 -22.24
CA PHE A 569 -8.03 13.13 -21.63
C PHE A 569 -9.35 13.91 -21.82
N SER A 570 -9.98 13.79 -22.99
CA SER A 570 -11.28 14.42 -23.28
C SER A 570 -12.45 13.81 -22.49
N ILE A 571 -12.32 12.55 -22.09
CA ILE A 571 -13.27 11.84 -21.21
C ILE A 571 -13.03 12.21 -19.74
N ASN A 572 -11.78 12.19 -19.29
CA ASN A 572 -11.36 12.47 -17.92
C ASN A 572 -10.09 13.35 -17.93
N PRO A 573 -10.22 14.69 -17.81
CA PRO A 573 -9.07 15.59 -17.76
C PRO A 573 -8.16 15.40 -16.54
N THR A 574 -8.63 14.69 -15.51
CA THR A 574 -7.86 14.26 -14.33
C THR A 574 -7.35 12.81 -14.42
N GLY A 575 -7.46 12.19 -15.60
CA GLY A 575 -7.03 10.81 -15.85
C GLY A 575 -5.52 10.67 -16.09
N PRO A 576 -5.03 9.43 -16.29
CA PRO A 576 -3.61 9.11 -16.46
C PRO A 576 -3.01 9.54 -17.81
N ASN A 577 -3.81 10.13 -18.70
CA ASN A 577 -3.36 10.67 -19.98
C ASN A 577 -3.41 12.19 -19.92
N GLN A 578 -2.25 12.86 -19.96
CA GLN A 578 -2.13 14.32 -19.89
C GLN A 578 -1.45 14.86 -21.16
N PRO A 579 -1.90 16.00 -21.71
CA PRO A 579 -1.31 16.59 -22.92
C PRO A 579 0.05 17.22 -22.63
N ILE A 580 1.09 16.71 -23.28
CA ILE A 580 2.46 17.22 -23.25
C ILE A 580 2.63 18.25 -24.36
N LYS A 581 2.66 19.54 -24.00
CA LYS A 581 2.97 20.62 -24.95
C LYS A 581 4.46 20.55 -25.30
N LEU A 582 4.78 20.30 -26.56
CA LEU A 582 6.16 20.04 -27.01
C LEU A 582 7.13 21.20 -26.73
N GLY A 583 6.68 22.44 -26.88
CA GLY A 583 7.50 23.62 -26.62
C GLY A 583 8.65 23.75 -27.63
N LYS A 584 9.88 23.87 -27.14
CA LYS A 584 11.08 23.98 -28.00
C LYS A 584 11.55 22.57 -28.41
N LEU A 585 11.70 22.34 -29.71
CA LEU A 585 12.50 21.23 -30.24
C LEU A 585 13.99 21.46 -29.91
N LEU A 586 14.62 20.50 -29.27
CA LEU A 586 16.04 20.52 -28.90
C LEU A 586 16.85 19.72 -29.92
N ASP A 587 16.38 18.52 -30.27
CA ASP A 587 16.98 17.64 -31.28
C ASP A 587 15.87 16.94 -32.08
N GLY A 588 15.92 17.02 -33.41
CA GLY A 588 14.91 16.43 -34.31
C GLY A 588 15.15 14.97 -34.69
N ASP A 589 16.38 14.50 -34.55
CA ASP A 589 16.83 13.18 -35.01
C ASP A 589 16.78 12.18 -33.84
N MET A 590 17.18 12.61 -32.63
CA MET A 590 16.96 11.91 -31.35
C MET A 590 15.52 12.06 -30.84
N GLY A 591 14.85 13.15 -31.23
CA GLY A 591 13.48 13.47 -30.82
C GLY A 591 13.40 13.99 -29.39
N TYR A 592 14.26 14.95 -29.04
CA TYR A 592 14.19 15.67 -27.78
C TYR A 592 13.39 16.96 -27.93
N TRP A 593 12.32 17.09 -27.16
CA TRP A 593 11.59 18.34 -26.94
C TRP A 593 11.70 18.75 -25.48
N GLN A 594 11.72 20.05 -25.22
CA GLN A 594 11.69 20.56 -23.85
C GLN A 594 10.50 19.99 -23.07
N GLY A 595 9.31 19.94 -23.69
CA GLY A 595 8.12 19.39 -23.05
C GLY A 595 8.17 17.89 -22.76
N THR A 596 8.87 17.08 -23.58
CA THR A 596 9.00 15.63 -23.32
C THR A 596 10.00 15.36 -22.20
N ILE A 597 11.07 16.15 -22.10
CA ILE A 597 12.04 16.10 -21.00
C ILE A 597 11.39 16.60 -19.69
N ASP A 598 10.78 17.79 -19.70
CA ASP A 598 10.10 18.37 -18.54
C ASP A 598 9.04 17.41 -17.97
N TYR A 599 8.24 16.78 -18.85
CA TYR A 599 7.22 15.81 -18.43
C TYR A 599 7.82 14.45 -18.02
N ALA A 600 8.86 13.94 -18.68
CA ALA A 600 9.54 12.72 -18.25
C ALA A 600 10.02 12.87 -16.79
N LYS A 601 10.67 13.99 -16.48
CA LYS A 601 11.13 14.31 -15.13
C LYS A 601 9.98 14.48 -14.14
N GLN A 602 8.90 15.17 -14.53
CA GLN A 602 7.73 15.34 -13.65
C GLN A 602 7.02 14.02 -13.36
N GLY A 603 6.72 13.22 -14.40
CA GLY A 603 5.92 12.00 -14.31
C GLY A 603 6.66 10.80 -13.73
N SER A 604 7.99 10.75 -13.84
CA SER A 604 8.85 9.74 -13.20
C SER A 604 9.31 10.13 -11.79
N HIS A 605 8.71 11.17 -11.20
CA HIS A 605 9.08 11.71 -9.89
C HIS A 605 10.55 12.16 -9.75
N GLY A 606 11.22 12.47 -10.87
CA GLY A 606 12.63 12.83 -10.93
C GLY A 606 13.61 11.66 -11.12
N VAL A 607 13.12 10.44 -11.39
CA VAL A 607 13.98 9.27 -11.66
C VAL A 607 14.49 9.25 -13.11
N VAL A 608 13.66 9.71 -14.06
CA VAL A 608 13.99 9.81 -15.49
C VAL A 608 14.19 11.28 -15.83
N GLU A 609 15.46 11.69 -15.96
CA GLU A 609 15.82 13.08 -16.29
C GLU A 609 15.40 13.48 -17.71
N GLU A 610 15.62 12.61 -18.70
CA GLU A 610 15.34 12.86 -20.11
C GLU A 610 15.00 11.57 -20.87
N VAL A 611 14.25 11.70 -21.98
CA VAL A 611 13.79 10.57 -22.81
C VAL A 611 13.95 10.92 -24.28
N SER A 612 14.67 10.07 -25.03
CA SER A 612 14.72 10.15 -26.49
C SER A 612 13.47 9.50 -27.09
N MET A 613 12.85 10.17 -28.06
CA MET A 613 11.69 9.61 -28.76
C MET A 613 12.12 8.64 -29.87
N TYR A 614 13.37 8.69 -30.34
CA TYR A 614 13.82 7.98 -31.55
C TYR A 614 15.12 7.16 -31.41
N SER A 615 15.68 6.95 -30.22
CA SER A 615 16.83 6.05 -29.99
C SER A 615 16.53 4.92 -28.99
N ILE A 616 17.23 3.79 -29.13
CA ILE A 616 17.40 2.74 -28.12
C ILE A 616 18.71 2.89 -27.34
N MET A 617 19.72 3.52 -27.92
CA MET A 617 21.09 3.59 -27.39
C MET A 617 21.33 4.75 -26.43
N GLU A 618 20.52 5.80 -26.52
CA GLU A 618 20.61 6.98 -25.66
C GLU A 618 19.26 7.28 -25.02
N ASN A 619 19.25 7.39 -23.68
CA ASN A 619 18.10 7.77 -22.87
C ASN A 619 16.76 7.16 -23.33
N PRO A 620 16.68 5.83 -23.57
CA PRO A 620 15.47 5.22 -24.07
C PRO A 620 14.32 5.42 -23.08
N MET A 621 13.10 5.53 -23.61
CA MET A 621 11.90 5.52 -22.80
C MET A 621 11.83 4.24 -21.96
N THR A 622 11.59 4.39 -20.66
CA THR A 622 11.45 3.25 -19.73
C THR A 622 10.27 2.36 -20.12
N ALA A 623 10.28 1.11 -19.68
CA ALA A 623 9.13 0.23 -19.89
C ALA A 623 8.65 -0.40 -18.58
N CYS A 624 7.32 -0.53 -18.42
CA CYS A 624 6.70 -1.07 -17.22
C CYS A 624 6.68 -2.61 -17.20
N GLY A 625 6.17 -3.25 -18.27
CA GLY A 625 6.02 -4.71 -18.35
C GLY A 625 4.89 -5.21 -19.26
N CYS A 626 4.03 -4.33 -19.77
CA CYS A 626 2.89 -4.69 -20.62
C CYS A 626 3.19 -4.71 -22.14
N PHE A 627 4.46 -4.60 -22.54
CA PHE A 627 4.88 -4.55 -23.96
C PHE A 627 4.57 -5.82 -24.77
N GLU A 628 4.19 -5.66 -26.04
CA GLU A 628 3.96 -6.78 -26.97
C GLU A 628 5.27 -7.40 -27.44
N CYS A 629 6.30 -6.58 -27.66
CA CYS A 629 7.62 -6.99 -28.12
C CYS A 629 8.74 -6.34 -27.28
N ILE A 630 9.91 -6.97 -27.26
CA ILE A 630 11.16 -6.39 -26.77
C ILE A 630 12.10 -6.20 -27.96
N VAL A 631 12.68 -5.02 -28.09
CA VAL A 631 13.82 -4.75 -28.97
C VAL A 631 15.08 -4.78 -28.10
N MET A 632 16.11 -5.52 -28.53
CA MET A 632 17.40 -5.59 -27.84
C MET A 632 18.56 -5.50 -28.83
N TYR A 633 19.54 -4.68 -28.51
CA TYR A 633 20.79 -4.51 -29.22
C TYR A 633 21.69 -5.75 -29.10
N ILE A 634 22.32 -6.14 -30.22
CA ILE A 634 23.28 -7.23 -30.37
C ILE A 634 24.59 -6.62 -30.89
N PRO A 635 25.59 -6.39 -30.02
CA PRO A 635 26.85 -5.74 -30.39
C PRO A 635 27.61 -6.43 -31.53
N GLU A 636 27.58 -7.75 -31.57
CA GLU A 636 28.40 -8.60 -32.44
C GLU A 636 28.03 -8.51 -33.93
N VAL A 637 26.89 -7.88 -34.25
CA VAL A 637 26.42 -7.55 -35.60
C VAL A 637 25.96 -6.09 -35.75
N GLU A 638 26.22 -5.23 -34.74
CA GLU A 638 25.84 -3.81 -34.72
C GLU A 638 24.35 -3.57 -35.06
N GLY A 639 23.47 -4.44 -34.57
CA GLY A 639 22.05 -4.48 -34.93
C GLY A 639 21.13 -4.77 -33.75
N VAL A 640 19.83 -4.94 -34.00
CA VAL A 640 18.82 -5.26 -32.97
C VAL A 640 18.03 -6.53 -33.29
N MET A 641 17.71 -7.32 -32.27
CA MET A 641 16.70 -8.39 -32.35
C MET A 641 15.34 -7.91 -31.83
N VAL A 642 14.25 -8.45 -32.37
CA VAL A 642 12.87 -8.14 -31.97
C VAL A 642 12.15 -9.41 -31.53
N VAL A 643 11.75 -9.48 -30.26
CA VAL A 643 11.23 -10.68 -29.60
C VAL A 643 9.76 -10.47 -29.19
N SER A 644 8.85 -11.33 -29.65
CA SER A 644 7.41 -11.26 -29.28
C SER A 644 7.13 -11.89 -27.91
N ARG A 645 6.13 -11.36 -27.20
CA ARG A 645 5.52 -11.94 -25.99
C ARG A 645 4.95 -13.35 -26.22
N GLU A 646 4.49 -13.64 -27.44
CA GLU A 646 3.97 -14.96 -27.82
C GLU A 646 5.10 -15.97 -28.11
N ASP A 647 6.34 -15.51 -28.29
CA ASP A 647 7.48 -16.37 -28.56
C ASP A 647 8.01 -17.01 -27.26
N THR A 648 8.00 -18.35 -27.23
CA THR A 648 8.50 -19.15 -26.10
C THR A 648 9.80 -19.89 -26.43
N GLY A 649 10.39 -19.59 -27.59
CA GLY A 649 11.66 -20.09 -28.06
C GLY A 649 12.87 -19.52 -27.32
N GLN A 650 14.02 -19.63 -27.97
CA GLN A 650 15.32 -19.22 -27.47
C GLN A 650 15.88 -18.16 -28.43
N THR A 651 16.28 -16.99 -27.92
CA THR A 651 16.81 -15.92 -28.79
C THR A 651 18.34 -16.00 -28.88
N PRO A 652 18.97 -15.40 -29.92
CA PRO A 652 20.42 -15.35 -30.08
C PRO A 652 21.19 -14.89 -28.83
N ALA A 653 20.64 -13.94 -28.07
CA ALA A 653 21.24 -13.42 -26.83
C ALA A 653 21.15 -14.37 -25.61
N GLY A 654 21.02 -15.68 -25.82
CA GLY A 654 21.00 -16.69 -24.75
C GLY A 654 19.78 -16.63 -23.81
N MET A 655 18.79 -15.79 -24.10
CA MET A 655 17.65 -15.52 -23.23
C MET A 655 16.29 -15.83 -23.89
N LYS A 656 15.24 -15.84 -23.07
CA LYS A 656 13.84 -15.94 -23.50
C LYS A 656 13.11 -14.64 -23.23
N PHE A 657 11.97 -14.41 -23.88
CA PHE A 657 11.14 -13.21 -23.65
C PHE A 657 10.89 -12.96 -22.15
N SER A 658 10.59 -14.00 -21.36
CA SER A 658 10.35 -13.88 -19.91
C SER A 658 11.55 -13.37 -19.12
N THR A 659 12.78 -13.68 -19.55
CA THR A 659 14.02 -13.22 -18.92
C THR A 659 14.31 -11.77 -19.33
N LEU A 660 14.23 -11.49 -20.63
CA LEU A 660 14.40 -10.14 -21.20
C LEU A 660 13.37 -9.15 -20.63
N ALA A 661 12.13 -9.59 -20.38
CA ALA A 661 11.09 -8.77 -19.79
C ALA A 661 11.42 -8.32 -18.36
N GLY A 662 12.19 -9.12 -17.61
CA GLY A 662 12.71 -8.74 -16.29
C GLY A 662 13.87 -7.74 -16.34
N MET A 663 14.56 -7.62 -17.48
CA MET A 663 15.62 -6.62 -17.71
C MET A 663 15.08 -5.31 -18.31
N ALA A 664 13.99 -5.38 -19.08
CA ALA A 664 13.37 -4.23 -19.75
C ALA A 664 12.24 -3.57 -18.93
N GLY A 665 11.64 -4.30 -17.99
CA GLY A 665 10.49 -3.85 -17.20
C GLY A 665 10.85 -3.00 -15.98
N GLY A 666 9.84 -2.71 -15.14
CA GLY A 666 10.02 -2.05 -13.85
C GLY A 666 10.22 -0.53 -13.88
N GLY A 667 10.25 0.11 -15.06
CA GLY A 667 10.37 1.56 -15.19
C GLY A 667 11.79 2.12 -15.19
N VAL A 668 12.80 1.28 -15.42
CA VAL A 668 14.22 1.69 -15.55
C VAL A 668 14.55 2.11 -17.00
N GLN A 669 15.54 2.99 -17.19
CA GLN A 669 16.13 3.25 -18.52
C GLN A 669 17.26 2.26 -18.77
N THR A 670 17.15 1.46 -19.84
CA THR A 670 18.12 0.41 -20.16
C THR A 670 18.66 0.63 -21.58
N PRO A 671 19.75 1.40 -21.76
CA PRO A 671 20.37 1.61 -23.06
C PRO A 671 20.63 0.29 -23.80
N GLY A 672 20.16 0.21 -25.05
CA GLY A 672 20.19 -1.01 -25.87
C GLY A 672 19.01 -1.98 -25.66
N VAL A 673 18.04 -1.69 -24.78
CA VAL A 673 16.83 -2.52 -24.60
C VAL A 673 15.59 -1.64 -24.46
N MET A 674 14.53 -1.93 -25.23
CA MET A 674 13.22 -1.27 -25.05
C MET A 674 12.03 -2.22 -25.23
N GLY A 675 10.98 -2.01 -24.42
CA GLY A 675 9.66 -2.62 -24.65
C GLY A 675 8.84 -1.79 -25.63
N VAL A 676 8.20 -2.43 -26.61
CA VAL A 676 7.44 -1.76 -27.69
C VAL A 676 6.13 -2.48 -28.02
N GLY A 677 5.17 -1.74 -28.59
CA GLY A 677 4.01 -2.32 -29.26
C GLY A 677 4.39 -2.73 -30.69
N LYS A 678 3.79 -3.79 -31.23
CA LYS A 678 4.20 -4.38 -32.52
C LYS A 678 4.10 -3.39 -33.69
N TYR A 679 3.11 -2.51 -33.67
CA TYR A 679 2.95 -1.45 -34.66
C TYR A 679 3.97 -0.28 -34.56
N TYR A 680 4.83 -0.23 -33.54
CA TYR A 680 5.96 0.71 -33.56
C TYR A 680 7.01 0.27 -34.57
N LEU A 681 7.18 -1.04 -34.80
CA LEU A 681 8.17 -1.61 -35.74
C LEU A 681 8.01 -1.07 -37.17
N VAL A 682 6.78 -0.79 -37.58
CA VAL A 682 6.46 -0.29 -38.93
C VAL A 682 6.56 1.23 -39.06
N SER A 683 6.79 1.94 -37.96
CA SER A 683 6.88 3.40 -37.95
C SER A 683 8.08 3.94 -38.75
N PRO A 684 7.96 5.11 -39.43
CA PRO A 684 9.10 5.87 -39.92
C PRO A 684 10.02 6.35 -38.79
N LYS A 685 9.50 6.40 -37.56
CA LYS A 685 10.19 6.80 -36.32
C LYS A 685 10.63 5.63 -35.44
N PHE A 686 10.57 4.40 -35.94
CA PHE A 686 11.12 3.24 -35.25
C PHE A 686 12.66 3.36 -35.15
N ILE A 687 13.19 3.61 -33.94
CA ILE A 687 14.64 3.78 -33.67
C ILE A 687 15.41 4.59 -34.75
N SER A 688 14.79 5.66 -35.27
CA SER A 688 15.28 6.33 -36.48
C SER A 688 16.63 7.00 -36.30
N ALA A 689 17.00 7.39 -35.06
CA ALA A 689 18.32 7.91 -34.74
C ALA A 689 19.43 6.87 -34.95
N ASP A 690 19.15 5.61 -34.62
CA ASP A 690 20.14 4.53 -34.63
C ASP A 690 20.29 3.87 -36.02
N GLY A 691 19.49 4.29 -37.01
CA GLY A 691 19.47 3.75 -38.38
C GLY A 691 18.17 3.06 -38.79
N GLY A 692 17.16 3.03 -37.91
CA GLY A 692 15.81 2.57 -38.22
C GLY A 692 15.65 1.06 -38.40
N PHE A 693 14.58 0.64 -39.08
CA PHE A 693 14.23 -0.78 -39.25
C PHE A 693 15.33 -1.61 -39.93
N LYS A 694 16.24 -1.00 -40.70
CA LYS A 694 17.42 -1.67 -41.29
C LYS A 694 18.43 -2.22 -40.25
N ARG A 695 18.34 -1.80 -38.98
CA ARG A 695 19.09 -2.40 -37.86
C ARG A 695 18.51 -3.73 -37.38
N VAL A 696 17.25 -4.05 -37.69
CA VAL A 696 16.65 -5.33 -37.26
C VAL A 696 17.36 -6.46 -37.99
N VAL A 697 18.05 -7.33 -37.23
CA VAL A 697 18.82 -8.47 -37.76
C VAL A 697 18.15 -9.81 -37.46
N TRP A 698 17.31 -9.89 -36.43
CA TRP A 698 16.57 -11.09 -36.04
C TRP A 698 15.17 -10.71 -35.56
N MET A 699 14.16 -11.50 -35.89
CA MET A 699 12.78 -11.27 -35.47
C MET A 699 12.06 -12.58 -35.14
N SER A 700 11.30 -12.59 -34.03
CA SER A 700 10.38 -13.69 -33.71
C SER A 700 9.46 -13.99 -34.90
N LYS A 701 9.46 -15.24 -35.35
CA LYS A 701 8.77 -15.69 -36.58
C LYS A 701 7.30 -15.28 -36.64
N ILE A 702 6.60 -15.36 -35.50
CA ILE A 702 5.18 -14.95 -35.39
C ILE A 702 4.94 -13.50 -35.82
N ILE A 703 5.91 -12.58 -35.64
CA ILE A 703 5.79 -11.18 -36.08
C ILE A 703 5.89 -11.10 -37.61
N LYS A 704 6.86 -11.81 -38.21
CA LYS A 704 6.99 -11.89 -39.69
C LYS A 704 5.73 -12.46 -40.34
N GLU A 705 5.13 -13.49 -39.73
CA GLU A 705 3.93 -14.15 -40.26
C GLU A 705 2.65 -13.35 -40.05
N THR A 706 2.51 -12.63 -38.93
CA THR A 706 1.28 -11.87 -38.59
C THR A 706 1.27 -10.42 -39.04
N MET A 707 2.42 -9.87 -39.46
CA MET A 707 2.56 -8.50 -39.98
C MET A 707 3.25 -8.48 -41.35
N ALA A 708 3.12 -9.55 -42.14
CA ALA A 708 3.85 -9.73 -43.40
C ALA A 708 3.66 -8.56 -44.37
N ASP A 709 2.41 -8.13 -44.58
CA ASP A 709 2.07 -7.05 -45.50
C ASP A 709 2.59 -5.69 -45.01
N GLU A 710 2.44 -5.37 -43.71
CA GLU A 710 2.92 -4.11 -43.16
C GLU A 710 4.46 -4.04 -43.12
N LEU A 711 5.14 -5.16 -42.83
CA LEU A 711 6.60 -5.27 -42.88
C LEU A 711 7.14 -5.22 -44.30
N GLN A 712 6.43 -5.80 -45.29
CA GLN A 712 6.79 -5.66 -46.69
C GLN A 712 6.72 -4.19 -47.15
N HIS A 713 5.72 -3.44 -46.70
CA HIS A 713 5.65 -2.01 -46.98
C HIS A 713 6.80 -1.20 -46.35
N VAL A 714 7.30 -1.62 -45.18
CA VAL A 714 8.54 -1.06 -44.59
C VAL A 714 9.76 -1.40 -45.47
N ALA A 715 9.90 -2.64 -45.92
CA ALA A 715 10.99 -3.07 -46.79
C ALA A 715 11.04 -2.26 -48.09
N GLU A 716 9.87 -2.00 -48.70
CA GLU A 716 9.72 -1.09 -49.84
C GLU A 716 10.12 0.36 -49.51
N ARG A 717 9.64 0.90 -48.37
CA ARG A 717 9.96 2.26 -47.90
C ARG A 717 11.45 2.47 -47.67
N GLU A 718 12.13 1.49 -47.08
CA GLU A 718 13.58 1.52 -46.84
C GLU A 718 14.41 1.30 -48.12
N GLY A 719 13.77 1.00 -49.26
CA GLY A 719 14.41 0.78 -50.55
C GLY A 719 15.06 -0.61 -50.72
N ILE A 720 14.69 -1.57 -49.88
CA ILE A 720 15.26 -2.93 -49.84
C ILE A 720 14.09 -3.94 -49.79
N PRO A 721 13.41 -4.23 -50.92
CA PRO A 721 12.17 -5.01 -50.90
C PRO A 721 12.32 -6.45 -50.36
N ASP A 722 13.53 -7.01 -50.36
CA ASP A 722 13.86 -8.34 -49.83
C ASP A 722 14.38 -8.32 -48.38
N LEU A 723 14.27 -7.19 -47.67
CA LEU A 723 14.78 -7.04 -46.31
C LEU A 723 14.21 -8.07 -45.32
N ILE A 724 12.93 -8.43 -45.43
CA ILE A 724 12.25 -9.33 -44.49
C ILE A 724 12.79 -10.77 -44.59
N ASP A 725 13.22 -11.19 -45.79
CA ASP A 725 13.88 -12.47 -46.03
C ASP A 725 15.32 -12.49 -45.48
N ARG A 726 16.00 -11.33 -45.46
CA ARG A 726 17.36 -11.18 -44.90
C ARG A 726 17.39 -11.11 -43.37
N ILE A 727 16.28 -10.75 -42.72
CA ILE A 727 16.18 -10.80 -41.25
C ILE A 727 16.18 -12.27 -40.79
N ALA A 728 16.91 -12.61 -39.74
CA ALA A 728 16.92 -13.96 -39.15
C ALA A 728 15.63 -14.27 -38.35
N ASP A 729 15.39 -15.53 -38.00
CA ASP A 729 14.28 -15.96 -37.16
C ASP A 729 14.63 -17.22 -36.34
N GLY A 730 13.88 -17.45 -35.25
CA GLY A 730 14.15 -18.49 -34.24
C GLY A 730 14.01 -19.94 -34.69
N ASP A 731 13.47 -20.20 -35.88
CA ASP A 731 13.47 -21.54 -36.49
C ASP A 731 14.85 -21.89 -37.10
N LYS A 732 15.65 -20.88 -37.44
CA LYS A 732 16.94 -21.00 -38.14
C LYS A 732 18.12 -20.65 -37.25
N ILE A 733 18.02 -19.54 -36.51
CA ILE A 733 19.11 -18.85 -35.84
C ILE A 733 18.77 -18.66 -34.37
N THR A 734 19.56 -19.25 -33.48
CA THR A 734 19.32 -19.28 -32.02
C THR A 734 20.54 -18.92 -31.17
N THR A 735 21.70 -18.67 -31.80
CA THR A 735 22.91 -18.14 -31.14
C THR A 735 23.45 -16.92 -31.89
N VAL A 736 24.39 -16.18 -31.28
CA VAL A 736 24.97 -14.97 -31.88
C VAL A 736 25.89 -15.30 -33.06
N GLU A 737 26.67 -16.38 -32.97
CA GLU A 737 27.59 -16.82 -34.02
C GLU A 737 26.82 -17.20 -35.30
N GLN A 738 25.71 -17.93 -35.14
CA GLN A 738 24.78 -18.21 -36.23
C GLN A 738 24.21 -16.94 -36.86
N LEU A 739 23.96 -15.90 -36.05
CA LEU A 739 23.43 -14.61 -36.52
C LEU A 739 24.50 -13.81 -37.28
N GLN A 740 25.77 -13.89 -36.89
CA GLN A 740 26.90 -13.31 -37.63
C GLN A 740 27.06 -13.96 -39.01
N ASP A 741 27.15 -15.29 -39.05
CA ASP A 741 27.24 -16.07 -40.31
C ASP A 741 26.08 -15.74 -41.26
N TRP A 742 24.85 -15.71 -40.74
CA TRP A 742 23.65 -15.36 -41.50
C TRP A 742 23.69 -13.93 -42.05
N VAL A 743 24.04 -12.95 -41.21
CA VAL A 743 24.13 -11.52 -41.58
C VAL A 743 25.11 -11.29 -42.73
N ASP A 744 26.24 -12.01 -42.74
CA ASP A 744 27.23 -11.95 -43.81
C ASP A 744 26.80 -12.72 -45.07
N GLU A 745 26.20 -13.92 -44.95
CA GLU A 745 25.70 -14.71 -46.08
C GLU A 745 24.63 -13.93 -46.88
N VAL A 746 23.61 -13.40 -46.20
CA VAL A 746 22.49 -12.69 -46.86
C VAL A 746 22.83 -11.25 -47.25
N ARG A 747 24.05 -10.77 -46.92
CA ARG A 747 24.46 -9.37 -47.05
C ARG A 747 23.44 -8.41 -46.45
N HIS A 748 23.19 -8.57 -45.15
CA HIS A 748 22.26 -7.72 -44.41
C HIS A 748 22.73 -6.25 -44.41
N PRO A 749 21.85 -5.24 -44.60
CA PRO A 749 22.27 -3.83 -44.73
C PRO A 749 23.05 -3.28 -43.54
N VAL A 750 22.88 -3.86 -42.34
CA VAL A 750 23.60 -3.49 -41.11
C VAL A 750 25.12 -3.43 -41.29
N LEU A 751 25.69 -4.31 -42.14
CA LEU A 751 27.12 -4.35 -42.46
C LEU A 751 27.67 -3.03 -43.05
N GLY A 752 26.80 -2.22 -43.65
CA GLY A 752 27.14 -0.90 -44.20
C GLY A 752 26.82 0.29 -43.29
N MET A 753 26.25 0.07 -42.10
CA MET A 753 25.66 1.13 -41.26
C MET A 753 26.57 1.64 -40.13
N GLY A 754 27.72 1.01 -39.89
CA GLY A 754 28.65 1.40 -38.83
C GLY A 754 28.10 1.19 -37.41
N ALA A 755 28.86 1.58 -36.40
CA ALA A 755 28.55 1.23 -35.01
C ALA A 755 27.36 2.02 -34.41
N MET A 756 26.60 1.38 -33.52
CA MET A 756 25.52 1.97 -32.73
C MET A 756 26.09 2.63 -31.46
N ILE A 757 26.31 3.94 -31.53
CA ILE A 757 26.92 4.74 -30.45
C ILE A 757 25.86 5.67 -29.82
N GLY A 758 25.55 5.46 -28.53
CA GLY A 758 24.81 6.44 -27.72
C GLY A 758 25.71 7.55 -27.19
N GLY A 759 25.17 8.75 -26.94
CA GLY A 759 25.89 9.99 -26.67
C GLY A 759 26.68 10.14 -25.36
N GLN A 760 27.28 9.07 -24.84
CA GLN A 760 28.22 9.11 -23.71
C GLN A 760 29.57 8.44 -24.03
N GLY A 761 30.11 8.73 -25.22
CA GLY A 761 31.40 8.18 -25.69
C GLY A 761 32.62 8.48 -24.80
N ALA A 762 32.54 9.49 -23.93
CA ALA A 762 33.63 9.86 -23.02
C ALA A 762 33.72 8.99 -21.74
N GLN A 763 32.65 8.31 -21.35
CA GLN A 763 32.64 7.47 -20.14
C GLN A 763 33.27 6.09 -20.41
N ARG A 764 33.01 5.53 -21.60
CA ARG A 764 33.34 4.15 -21.98
C ARG A 764 34.83 3.81 -21.92
N GLU A 765 35.75 4.75 -22.13
CA GLU A 765 37.19 4.47 -22.03
C GLU A 765 37.61 4.19 -20.57
N ALA A 766 37.06 4.94 -19.61
CA ALA A 766 37.31 4.71 -18.18
C ALA A 766 36.62 3.44 -17.68
N ASP A 767 35.36 3.22 -18.07
CA ASP A 767 34.60 2.04 -17.64
C ASP A 767 35.17 0.73 -18.24
N ALA A 768 35.68 0.76 -19.48
CA ALA A 768 36.36 -0.38 -20.08
C ALA A 768 37.68 -0.73 -19.38
N GLU A 769 38.46 0.27 -18.94
CA GLU A 769 39.69 0.05 -18.17
C GLU A 769 39.38 -0.56 -16.79
N ILE A 770 38.32 -0.09 -16.12
CA ILE A 770 37.83 -0.66 -14.85
C ILE A 770 37.31 -2.09 -15.03
N MET A 771 36.53 -2.37 -16.07
CA MET A 771 35.99 -3.71 -16.34
C MET A 771 37.08 -4.71 -16.75
N ALA A 772 38.11 -4.27 -17.48
CA ALA A 772 39.28 -5.10 -17.78
C ALA A 772 40.06 -5.47 -16.50
N GLN A 773 40.25 -4.51 -15.58
CA GLN A 773 40.86 -4.77 -14.27
C GLN A 773 40.01 -5.73 -13.42
N ALA A 774 38.69 -5.54 -13.38
CA ALA A 774 37.77 -6.41 -12.65
C ALA A 774 37.78 -7.86 -13.20
N SER A 775 37.76 -8.03 -14.52
CA SER A 775 37.78 -9.36 -15.15
C SER A 775 39.10 -10.10 -14.90
N ALA A 776 40.24 -9.39 -14.91
CA ALA A 776 41.54 -9.98 -14.58
C ALA A 776 41.60 -10.48 -13.12
N VAL A 777 41.04 -9.72 -12.17
CA VAL A 777 40.94 -10.12 -10.76
C VAL A 777 40.02 -11.34 -10.58
N VAL A 778 38.95 -11.45 -11.39
CA VAL A 778 38.05 -12.62 -11.38
C VAL A 778 38.74 -13.86 -11.95
N GLU A 779 39.50 -13.76 -13.05
CA GLU A 779 40.28 -14.90 -13.56
C GLU A 779 41.36 -15.36 -12.56
N GLU A 780 42.08 -14.45 -11.90
CA GLU A 780 43.08 -14.81 -10.87
C GLU A 780 42.42 -15.49 -9.65
N ALA A 781 41.21 -15.09 -9.29
CA ALA A 781 40.43 -15.74 -8.24
C ALA A 781 39.93 -17.15 -8.64
N MET A 782 39.48 -17.32 -9.89
CA MET A 782 38.97 -18.59 -10.43
C MET A 782 40.08 -19.60 -10.75
N ALA A 783 41.32 -19.17 -10.93
CA ALA A 783 42.48 -20.04 -11.20
C ALA A 783 42.96 -20.89 -10.00
N ARG A 784 42.31 -20.79 -8.83
CA ARG A 784 42.69 -21.54 -7.62
C ARG A 784 41.89 -22.86 -7.50
N PRO A 785 42.53 -24.04 -7.36
CA PRO A 785 41.81 -25.31 -7.28
C PRO A 785 40.87 -25.42 -6.07
N LEU A 786 39.64 -25.86 -6.33
CA LEU A 786 38.68 -26.26 -5.30
C LEU A 786 39.04 -27.65 -4.75
N ALA A 787 38.97 -27.81 -3.43
CA ALA A 787 39.06 -29.10 -2.74
C ALA A 787 37.66 -29.52 -2.24
N GLU A 788 37.49 -30.83 -2.00
CA GLU A 788 36.18 -31.49 -1.84
C GLU A 788 35.35 -31.04 -0.62
N GLU A 789 34.02 -31.16 -0.75
CA GLU A 789 33.06 -30.91 0.33
C GLU A 789 33.15 -31.95 1.46
N ALA A 790 33.04 -31.51 2.71
CA ALA A 790 32.79 -32.36 3.88
C ALA A 790 31.88 -31.66 4.89
N ALA A 791 31.15 -32.45 5.67
CA ALA A 791 30.05 -32.00 6.54
C ALA A 791 30.49 -31.06 7.70
N PRO A 792 29.59 -30.17 8.18
CA PRO A 792 29.92 -29.18 9.22
C PRO A 792 30.07 -29.80 10.62
N ALA A 793 31.18 -29.54 11.30
CA ALA A 793 31.38 -29.92 12.70
C ALA A 793 32.34 -28.98 13.45
N SER A 794 31.88 -28.53 14.64
CA SER A 794 32.66 -27.99 15.78
C SER A 794 33.63 -26.79 15.58
N ALA A 795 33.50 -25.79 16.45
CA ALA A 795 34.49 -24.73 16.62
C ALA A 795 35.71 -25.19 17.45
N PRO A 796 36.92 -24.65 17.20
CA PRO A 796 38.09 -24.84 18.06
C PRO A 796 38.52 -23.55 18.80
N GLU A 797 39.14 -23.72 19.98
CA GLU A 797 39.95 -22.68 20.63
C GLU A 797 41.38 -22.63 20.05
N ALA A 798 42.16 -21.62 20.48
CA ALA A 798 43.59 -21.44 20.22
C ALA A 798 44.46 -22.51 20.96
N PRO A 799 45.82 -22.59 20.87
CA PRO A 799 46.77 -21.54 20.41
C PRO A 799 48.11 -22.01 19.72
N ALA A 800 49.04 -21.04 19.59
CA ALA A 800 50.52 -21.19 19.62
C ALA A 800 51.28 -21.62 18.34
N LYS A 801 52.53 -21.18 18.06
CA LYS A 801 53.37 -20.06 18.58
C LYS A 801 54.64 -19.83 17.71
N VAL A 802 54.89 -18.59 17.27
CA VAL A 802 56.23 -17.94 16.99
C VAL A 802 57.07 -18.66 15.87
N VAL A 803 58.06 -18.14 15.12
CA VAL A 803 59.16 -17.14 15.26
C VAL A 803 59.46 -16.58 13.83
N GLU A 804 60.10 -15.43 13.57
CA GLU A 804 60.84 -14.48 14.41
C GLU A 804 60.44 -13.00 14.14
N GLU A 805 61.35 -12.16 13.64
CA GLU A 805 61.26 -10.69 13.45
C GLU A 805 62.26 -10.26 12.32
N PRO A 806 62.50 -8.98 11.91
CA PRO A 806 62.41 -7.73 12.69
C PRO A 806 61.85 -6.45 12.01
N PHE A 807 61.41 -5.48 12.82
CA PHE A 807 61.78 -4.06 12.65
C PHE A 807 61.64 -3.28 13.98
N ARG A 808 62.52 -2.29 14.22
CA ARG A 808 62.70 -1.66 15.55
C ARG A 808 61.77 -0.48 15.86
N ALA A 809 61.45 -0.33 17.15
CA ALA A 809 60.59 0.72 17.72
C ALA A 809 61.36 1.93 18.30
N ALA A 810 60.63 2.97 18.71
CA ALA A 810 61.15 4.10 19.50
C ALA A 810 60.10 4.68 20.48
N ALA A 811 60.37 4.50 21.79
CA ALA A 811 59.98 5.29 22.98
C ALA A 811 58.52 5.79 23.22
N GLU A 812 58.07 5.60 24.47
CA GLU A 812 56.90 6.25 25.08
C GLU A 812 57.17 7.73 25.46
N VAL A 813 56.10 8.50 25.70
CA VAL A 813 56.14 9.76 26.47
C VAL A 813 54.99 9.78 27.49
N VAL A 814 55.32 10.14 28.73
CA VAL A 814 54.42 10.12 29.90
C VAL A 814 53.61 11.42 30.01
N PRO A 815 52.31 11.39 30.38
CA PRO A 815 51.53 12.60 30.64
C PRO A 815 51.92 13.28 31.97
N PRO A 816 51.99 14.62 32.03
CA PRO A 816 52.44 15.34 33.22
C PRO A 816 51.35 15.48 34.31
N VAL A 817 51.79 15.51 35.57
CA VAL A 817 51.01 15.89 36.76
C VAL A 817 51.43 17.30 37.20
N PRO A 818 50.49 18.13 37.68
CA PRO A 818 50.82 19.17 38.67
C PRO A 818 49.84 19.21 39.87
N ASP A 819 50.31 18.62 40.96
CA ASP A 819 50.21 19.03 42.36
C ASP A 819 48.99 19.80 42.95
N SER A 820 48.51 19.19 44.04
CA SER A 820 48.14 19.81 45.33
C SER A 820 46.73 20.41 45.55
N VAL A 821 46.16 20.00 46.69
CA VAL A 821 44.87 20.41 47.26
C VAL A 821 45.11 21.24 48.52
N PRO A 822 44.25 22.21 48.83
CA PRO A 822 43.90 22.51 50.22
C PRO A 822 42.39 22.37 50.49
N GLU A 823 42.05 21.41 51.32
CA GLU A 823 40.78 21.26 52.05
C GLU A 823 40.92 21.87 53.47
N PRO A 824 39.86 21.95 54.30
CA PRO A 824 38.41 21.98 54.00
C PRO A 824 37.68 23.14 54.74
N ALA A 825 36.36 23.28 54.52
CA ALA A 825 35.46 23.97 55.46
C ALA A 825 34.05 23.34 55.46
N GLY A 826 33.47 23.16 56.66
CA GLY A 826 32.17 22.53 56.86
C GLY A 826 30.96 23.49 56.78
N PRO A 827 29.73 23.00 57.04
CA PRO A 827 28.50 23.73 56.78
C PRO A 827 28.17 24.81 57.82
N ILE A 828 27.43 25.84 57.39
CA ILE A 828 26.77 26.82 58.26
C ILE A 828 25.28 26.86 57.92
N VAL A 829 24.44 26.86 58.96
CA VAL A 829 22.97 26.90 58.91
C VAL A 829 22.49 28.22 59.49
N ALA A 830 21.57 28.93 58.81
CA ALA A 830 20.51 29.74 59.43
C ALA A 830 19.54 30.38 58.40
N HIS A 831 18.25 30.40 58.77
CA HIS A 831 17.25 31.51 58.75
C HIS A 831 17.60 32.85 58.03
N VAL A 832 16.62 33.62 57.50
CA VAL A 832 15.47 34.22 58.23
C VAL A 832 14.21 34.40 57.35
N SER A 833 13.05 34.42 58.00
CA SER A 833 11.69 34.54 57.45
C SER A 833 11.21 35.99 57.20
N GLU A 834 10.10 36.10 56.47
CA GLU A 834 8.98 37.07 56.63
C GLU A 834 9.24 38.50 57.20
N VAL A 835 8.93 39.51 56.38
CA VAL A 835 8.16 40.71 56.81
C VAL A 835 7.16 41.04 55.69
N ALA A 836 5.97 41.53 56.03
CA ALA A 836 4.88 41.84 55.09
C ALA A 836 4.24 43.20 55.37
N GLN A 837 3.48 43.74 54.39
CA GLN A 837 2.49 44.84 54.52
C GLN A 837 3.06 46.23 54.87
N GLN A 838 2.47 47.41 54.59
CA GLN A 838 1.34 47.96 53.78
C GLN A 838 1.84 49.36 53.24
N VAL A 839 1.20 50.19 52.40
CA VAL A 839 0.04 51.09 52.67
C VAL A 839 -0.27 51.97 51.40
N THR A 840 -1.55 51.98 50.98
CA THR A 840 -2.39 52.93 50.17
C THR A 840 -1.87 53.97 49.12
N PHE A 841 -2.44 53.87 47.90
CA PHE A 841 -3.23 54.85 47.10
C PHE A 841 -2.98 56.39 47.07
N THR A 842 -3.06 56.94 45.85
CA THR A 842 -3.93 58.11 45.45
C THR A 842 -4.29 58.03 43.94
N GLU A 843 -5.32 58.76 43.47
CA GLU A 843 -5.93 58.64 42.13
C GLU A 843 -5.90 59.94 41.26
N THR A 844 -6.43 59.84 40.01
CA THR A 844 -7.07 60.88 39.15
C THR A 844 -6.23 61.77 38.21
N PRO A 845 -6.79 62.36 37.11
CA PRO A 845 -7.92 61.92 36.25
C PRO A 845 -7.78 62.21 34.71
N ARG A 846 -8.73 61.64 33.91
CA ARG A 846 -9.17 62.05 32.53
C ARG A 846 -8.14 61.87 31.38
N GLU A 847 -8.52 61.86 30.09
CA GLU A 847 -9.80 62.17 29.40
C GLU A 847 -10.07 61.24 28.18
N MET A 848 -11.25 61.31 27.54
CA MET A 848 -11.63 60.49 26.36
C MET A 848 -11.87 61.32 25.09
N PRO A 849 -11.59 60.78 23.89
CA PRO A 849 -12.34 61.07 22.66
C PRO A 849 -13.46 60.04 22.40
N LYS A 850 -14.35 60.32 21.45
CA LYS A 850 -15.54 59.53 21.12
C LYS A 850 -15.50 58.97 19.69
N ASP A 851 -16.34 57.97 19.45
CA ASP A 851 -17.31 57.85 18.33
C ASP A 851 -17.37 56.42 17.74
N ALA A 852 -18.52 55.77 17.93
CA ALA A 852 -18.93 54.54 17.28
C ALA A 852 -20.47 54.52 17.19
N PRO A 853 -21.08 54.09 16.07
CA PRO A 853 -22.53 54.08 15.89
C PRO A 853 -23.20 52.88 16.56
N GLU A 854 -24.39 53.10 17.12
CA GLU A 854 -25.21 52.05 17.72
C GLU A 854 -25.92 51.15 16.69
N VAL A 855 -26.18 49.89 17.06
CA VAL A 855 -27.26 49.07 16.49
C VAL A 855 -28.09 48.53 17.64
N VAL A 856 -29.40 48.78 17.60
CA VAL A 856 -30.35 48.47 18.68
C VAL A 856 -30.84 47.03 18.60
N VAL A 857 -30.95 46.36 19.74
CA VAL A 857 -31.62 45.06 19.90
C VAL A 857 -32.81 45.22 20.85
N PRO A 858 -34.05 44.88 20.45
CA PRO A 858 -35.22 44.96 21.32
C PRO A 858 -35.35 43.75 22.26
N ALA A 859 -36.00 43.95 23.41
CA ALA A 859 -36.23 42.90 24.40
C ALA A 859 -37.40 41.95 24.05
N ALA A 860 -37.36 40.75 24.61
CA ALA A 860 -38.49 39.80 24.68
C ALA A 860 -38.76 39.43 26.15
N ALA A 861 -40.00 39.08 26.48
CA ALA A 861 -40.49 39.02 27.87
C ALA A 861 -40.39 37.64 28.53
N GLU A 862 -40.44 37.64 29.86
CA GLU A 862 -40.55 36.42 30.68
C GLU A 862 -41.90 35.72 30.47
N VAL A 863 -41.87 34.38 30.46
CA VAL A 863 -43.04 33.53 30.71
C VAL A 863 -42.62 32.48 31.74
N VAL A 864 -43.41 32.28 32.78
CA VAL A 864 -43.12 31.38 33.90
C VAL A 864 -44.00 30.14 33.81
N GLU A 865 -43.39 28.96 33.76
CA GLU A 865 -44.08 27.67 33.93
C GLU A 865 -43.63 26.96 35.23
N PRO A 866 -44.54 26.27 35.95
CA PRO A 866 -44.24 25.57 37.19
C PRO A 866 -43.67 24.15 36.94
N PRO A 867 -42.86 23.59 37.87
CA PRO A 867 -42.21 22.29 37.68
C PRO A 867 -43.16 21.08 37.90
N PRO A 868 -42.90 19.94 37.22
CA PRO A 868 -43.61 18.68 37.44
C PRO A 868 -43.24 18.00 38.79
N PRO A 869 -44.07 17.06 39.29
CA PRO A 869 -43.97 16.55 40.67
C PRO A 869 -42.84 15.54 40.91
N VAL A 870 -42.35 15.53 42.15
CA VAL A 870 -41.34 14.59 42.65
C VAL A 870 -41.96 13.23 42.98
N VAL A 871 -41.31 12.13 42.55
CA VAL A 871 -41.59 10.76 42.99
C VAL A 871 -40.48 10.30 43.94
N ALA A 872 -40.85 9.60 45.02
CA ALA A 872 -39.94 9.28 46.11
C ALA A 872 -38.98 8.11 45.81
N VAL A 873 -37.74 8.22 46.29
CA VAL A 873 -36.73 7.14 46.29
C VAL A 873 -36.67 6.50 47.68
N PRO A 874 -36.68 5.17 47.82
CA PRO A 874 -36.57 4.50 49.12
C PRO A 874 -35.16 4.61 49.72
N THR A 875 -35.08 4.76 51.04
CA THR A 875 -33.81 4.91 51.78
C THR A 875 -33.07 3.57 51.96
N LEU A 876 -31.76 3.57 51.70
CA LEU A 876 -30.84 2.50 52.13
C LEU A 876 -30.15 2.88 53.46
N PRO A 877 -29.80 1.89 54.31
CA PRO A 877 -29.22 2.15 55.63
C PRO A 877 -27.73 2.54 55.55
N VAL A 878 -27.33 3.50 56.40
CA VAL A 878 -25.94 3.94 56.53
C VAL A 878 -25.23 3.15 57.63
N VAL A 879 -24.04 2.61 57.32
CA VAL A 879 -23.03 2.19 58.32
C VAL A 879 -21.67 2.73 57.88
N PRO A 880 -21.02 3.62 58.65
CA PRO A 880 -19.72 4.16 58.27
C PRO A 880 -18.57 3.24 58.72
N ALA A 881 -17.86 2.64 57.77
CA ALA A 881 -16.48 2.24 57.99
C ALA A 881 -15.57 3.46 57.82
N SER A 882 -14.60 3.67 58.72
CA SER A 882 -13.63 4.77 58.58
C SER A 882 -12.69 4.52 57.39
N GLN A 883 -12.19 5.59 56.76
CA GLN A 883 -11.28 5.47 55.61
C GLN A 883 -10.01 4.67 55.95
N GLU A 884 -9.53 4.72 57.20
CA GLU A 884 -8.40 3.92 57.68
C GLU A 884 -8.66 2.40 57.58
N ALA A 885 -9.87 1.94 57.87
CA ALA A 885 -10.21 0.52 57.80
C ALA A 885 -10.14 -0.01 56.35
N LEU A 886 -10.67 0.77 55.40
CA LEU A 886 -10.56 0.47 53.97
C LEU A 886 -9.10 0.54 53.49
N LEU A 887 -8.32 1.51 53.96
CA LEU A 887 -6.90 1.64 53.60
C LEU A 887 -6.07 0.44 54.09
N GLN A 888 -6.27 0.02 55.34
CA GLN A 888 -5.62 -1.16 55.93
C GLN A 888 -6.03 -2.44 55.20
N GLN A 889 -7.30 -2.59 54.83
CA GLN A 889 -7.80 -3.76 54.11
C GLN A 889 -7.21 -3.85 52.68
N ALA A 890 -7.06 -2.71 51.99
CA ALA A 890 -6.37 -2.64 50.69
C ALA A 890 -4.87 -2.95 50.80
N GLN A 891 -4.18 -2.40 51.81
CA GLN A 891 -2.76 -2.70 52.07
C GLN A 891 -2.53 -4.20 52.38
N GLN A 892 -3.42 -4.82 53.16
CA GLN A 892 -3.37 -6.26 53.44
C GLN A 892 -3.75 -7.14 52.23
N ALA A 893 -4.44 -6.62 51.22
CA ALA A 893 -4.67 -7.31 49.95
C ALA A 893 -3.41 -7.25 49.07
N ALA A 894 -2.85 -6.05 48.87
CA ALA A 894 -1.64 -5.83 48.09
C ALA A 894 -0.44 -6.63 48.62
N LEU A 895 -0.26 -6.69 49.96
CA LEU A 895 0.83 -7.48 50.58
C LEU A 895 0.71 -8.98 50.29
N ARG A 896 -0.51 -9.53 50.32
CA ARG A 896 -0.76 -10.95 49.98
C ARG A 896 -0.53 -11.24 48.50
N GLN A 897 -0.90 -10.31 47.62
CA GLN A 897 -0.66 -10.45 46.18
C GLN A 897 0.84 -10.39 45.84
N ALA A 898 1.59 -9.51 46.49
CA ALA A 898 3.05 -9.46 46.38
C ALA A 898 3.73 -10.75 46.86
N GLN A 899 3.29 -11.31 48.00
CA GLN A 899 3.78 -12.59 48.52
C GLN A 899 3.51 -13.77 47.56
N ALA A 900 2.32 -13.83 46.97
CA ALA A 900 1.97 -14.86 45.99
C ALA A 900 2.84 -14.78 44.71
N LEU A 901 3.07 -13.58 44.19
CA LEU A 901 3.97 -13.34 43.05
C LEU A 901 5.42 -13.75 43.39
N GLN A 902 5.87 -13.47 44.62
CA GLN A 902 7.21 -13.82 45.07
C GLN A 902 7.42 -15.35 45.22
N GLN A 903 6.38 -16.10 45.60
CA GLN A 903 6.41 -17.57 45.57
C GLN A 903 6.43 -18.11 44.14
N ALA A 904 5.56 -17.62 43.25
CA ALA A 904 5.53 -18.07 41.85
C ALA A 904 6.87 -17.81 41.12
N ALA A 905 7.53 -16.68 41.39
CA ALA A 905 8.86 -16.38 40.86
C ALA A 905 9.94 -17.35 41.38
N ALA A 906 9.87 -17.78 42.64
CA ALA A 906 10.79 -18.76 43.21
C ALA A 906 10.60 -20.16 42.59
N GLU A 907 9.35 -20.60 42.40
CA GLU A 907 9.02 -21.87 41.74
C GLU A 907 9.49 -21.88 40.27
N ALA A 908 9.29 -20.78 39.54
CA ALA A 908 9.79 -20.64 38.16
C ALA A 908 11.32 -20.71 38.06
N LEU A 909 12.05 -20.06 39.00
CA LEU A 909 13.51 -20.18 39.10
C LEU A 909 13.96 -21.62 39.39
N GLN A 910 13.21 -22.34 40.22
CA GLN A 910 13.51 -23.74 40.57
C GLN A 910 13.26 -24.69 39.38
N GLN A 911 12.23 -24.44 38.56
CA GLN A 911 11.97 -25.15 37.31
C GLN A 911 13.04 -24.84 36.24
N ALA A 912 13.47 -23.58 36.12
CA ALA A 912 14.54 -23.19 35.20
C ALA A 912 15.87 -23.88 35.55
N ALA A 913 16.21 -23.99 36.84
CA ALA A 913 17.39 -24.73 37.30
C ALA A 913 17.32 -26.24 36.98
N LEU A 914 16.15 -26.86 37.09
CA LEU A 914 15.92 -28.25 36.68
C LEU A 914 16.11 -28.46 35.17
N LEU A 915 15.58 -27.55 34.35
CA LEU A 915 15.74 -27.58 32.88
C LEU A 915 17.20 -27.36 32.45
N GLY A 916 17.95 -26.50 33.13
CA GLY A 916 19.39 -26.34 32.93
C GLY A 916 20.15 -27.65 33.19
N LYS A 917 19.91 -28.27 34.34
CA LYS A 917 20.60 -29.50 34.75
C LYS A 917 20.23 -30.72 33.90
N ALA A 918 19.00 -30.75 33.36
CA ALA A 918 18.58 -31.76 32.38
C ALA A 918 19.30 -31.63 31.02
N ARG A 919 19.71 -30.42 30.62
CA ARG A 919 20.53 -30.20 29.42
C ARG A 919 21.98 -30.62 29.61
N GLU A 920 22.56 -30.43 30.80
CA GLU A 920 23.95 -30.84 31.10
C GLU A 920 24.15 -32.37 31.09
N LEU A 921 23.10 -33.15 31.37
CA LEU A 921 23.18 -34.62 31.47
C LEU A 921 22.94 -35.37 30.14
N ALA A 922 22.60 -34.67 29.06
CA ALA A 922 22.22 -35.27 27.79
C ALA A 922 23.41 -35.47 26.83
N ALA A 923 24.14 -36.59 26.99
CA ALA A 923 25.11 -37.02 25.98
C ALA A 923 24.42 -37.40 24.66
N THR A 924 25.00 -37.01 23.52
CA THR A 924 24.37 -37.05 22.18
C THR A 924 24.08 -38.46 21.66
N PRO A 925 22.81 -38.84 21.43
CA PRO A 925 22.43 -40.07 20.75
C PRO A 925 22.25 -39.86 19.23
N ALA A 926 22.33 -40.94 18.45
CA ALA A 926 22.36 -40.88 16.98
C ALA A 926 20.98 -40.74 16.32
N THR A 927 19.88 -41.02 17.01
CA THR A 927 18.52 -40.92 16.45
C THR A 927 17.51 -40.21 17.35
N PRO A 928 16.42 -39.61 16.79
CA PRO A 928 15.41 -38.91 17.60
C PRO A 928 14.66 -39.79 18.60
N ALA A 929 14.49 -41.08 18.32
CA ALA A 929 13.81 -42.01 19.23
C ALA A 929 14.66 -42.28 20.48
N GLU A 930 15.97 -42.48 20.30
CA GLU A 930 16.94 -42.63 21.40
C GLU A 930 17.10 -41.33 22.20
N ALA A 931 16.97 -40.17 21.56
CA ALA A 931 16.96 -38.87 22.24
C ALA A 931 15.81 -38.75 23.25
N VAL A 932 14.58 -39.14 22.86
CA VAL A 932 13.41 -39.08 23.76
C VAL A 932 13.56 -40.03 24.95
N GLU A 933 14.04 -41.26 24.72
CA GLU A 933 14.21 -42.25 25.79
C GLU A 933 15.39 -41.91 26.71
N SER A 934 16.50 -41.37 26.18
CA SER A 934 17.61 -40.83 26.97
C SER A 934 17.16 -39.68 27.88
N LEU A 935 16.38 -38.72 27.34
CA LEU A 935 15.83 -37.61 28.12
C LEU A 935 14.88 -38.10 29.23
N ARG A 936 14.07 -39.11 28.94
CA ARG A 936 13.17 -39.77 29.91
C ARG A 936 13.95 -40.41 31.05
N GLN A 937 14.99 -41.17 30.73
CA GLN A 937 15.82 -41.85 31.74
C GLN A 937 16.62 -40.84 32.57
N ALA A 938 17.12 -39.75 31.97
CA ALA A 938 17.76 -38.65 32.68
C ALA A 938 16.80 -37.97 33.69
N LEU A 939 15.55 -37.70 33.29
CA LEU A 939 14.52 -37.18 34.22
C LEU A 939 14.22 -38.17 35.36
N GLN A 940 14.09 -39.46 35.07
CA GLN A 940 13.83 -40.47 36.11
C GLN A 940 15.02 -40.64 37.08
N ALA A 941 16.26 -40.52 36.60
CA ALA A 941 17.45 -40.52 37.45
C ALA A 941 17.52 -39.27 38.34
N ALA A 942 17.22 -38.08 37.79
CA ALA A 942 17.17 -36.83 38.55
C ALA A 942 16.08 -36.85 39.65
N LEU A 943 14.91 -37.45 39.36
CA LEU A 943 13.86 -37.70 40.35
C LEU A 943 14.26 -38.73 41.40
N GLY A 944 14.98 -39.79 41.02
CA GLY A 944 15.46 -40.83 41.93
C GLY A 944 16.54 -40.36 42.92
N ALA A 945 17.34 -39.35 42.55
CA ALA A 945 18.35 -38.75 43.42
C ALA A 945 17.74 -37.89 44.56
N LEU A 946 16.50 -37.43 44.41
CA LEU A 946 15.76 -36.66 45.42
C LEU A 946 14.96 -37.62 46.33
N GLY A 947 15.66 -38.20 47.31
CA GLY A 947 15.15 -39.26 48.16
C GLY A 947 13.89 -38.93 48.98
N GLY A 948 12.72 -39.29 48.45
CA GLY A 948 11.64 -39.91 49.22
C GLY A 948 10.70 -39.01 50.05
N ALA A 949 9.89 -38.18 49.39
CA ALA A 949 8.69 -37.60 50.02
C ALA A 949 7.53 -37.26 49.05
N VAL A 950 7.24 -38.10 48.06
CA VAL A 950 6.02 -37.97 47.23
C VAL A 950 5.03 -39.08 47.61
N VAL A 951 4.04 -38.73 48.43
CA VAL A 951 2.84 -39.55 48.63
C VAL A 951 1.96 -39.44 47.38
N ALA A 952 1.45 -40.57 46.89
CA ALA A 952 0.70 -40.61 45.64
C ALA A 952 -0.55 -39.72 45.69
N ALA A 953 -0.75 -38.93 44.63
CA ALA A 953 -2.00 -38.19 44.44
C ALA A 953 -3.17 -39.18 44.21
N PRO A 954 -4.27 -39.10 44.98
CA PRO A 954 -5.44 -39.93 44.74
C PRO A 954 -6.18 -39.49 43.46
N ALA A 955 -6.84 -40.44 42.81
CA ALA A 955 -7.70 -40.19 41.66
C ALA A 955 -8.87 -39.24 42.01
N PRO A 956 -9.42 -38.47 41.04
CA PRO A 956 -10.54 -37.56 41.28
C PRO A 956 -11.78 -38.32 41.77
N ALA A 957 -12.20 -38.05 43.00
CA ALA A 957 -13.43 -38.59 43.56
C ALA A 957 -14.67 -37.95 42.91
N ALA A 958 -15.74 -38.74 42.74
CA ALA A 958 -16.92 -38.34 41.98
C ALA A 958 -17.78 -37.27 42.67
N ALA A 959 -18.57 -36.56 41.86
CA ALA A 959 -19.54 -35.57 42.34
C ALA A 959 -20.67 -36.20 43.18
N PRO A 960 -21.15 -35.52 44.25
CA PRO A 960 -22.32 -35.96 45.00
C PRO A 960 -23.61 -35.72 44.22
N ALA A 961 -24.35 -36.80 43.94
CA ALA A 961 -25.69 -36.78 43.32
C ALA A 961 -26.81 -36.60 44.37
N PRO A 962 -28.07 -36.30 43.98
CA PRO A 962 -29.08 -35.73 44.89
C PRO A 962 -29.94 -36.77 45.65
N VAL A 963 -30.74 -36.30 46.62
CA VAL A 963 -31.76 -37.10 47.32
C VAL A 963 -33.13 -36.39 47.36
N VAL A 964 -34.17 -37.08 46.88
CA VAL A 964 -35.59 -36.71 46.69
C VAL A 964 -36.36 -38.06 46.71
N PRO A 965 -37.58 -38.26 47.30
CA PRO A 965 -38.76 -37.37 47.31
C PRO A 965 -39.58 -37.34 48.64
N VAL A 966 -40.78 -36.76 48.60
CA VAL A 966 -42.11 -37.38 48.92
C VAL A 966 -43.20 -36.38 48.44
N VAL A 967 -43.92 -36.58 47.32
CA VAL A 967 -45.13 -37.43 47.11
C VAL A 967 -46.32 -36.92 47.95
N GLN A 968 -47.44 -36.44 47.39
CA GLN A 968 -48.45 -37.18 46.58
C GLN A 968 -49.15 -36.36 45.46
N ALA A 969 -49.79 -37.07 44.53
CA ALA A 969 -50.78 -36.59 43.55
C ALA A 969 -52.12 -37.37 43.72
N PRO A 970 -53.22 -36.98 43.02
CA PRO A 970 -53.64 -37.78 41.84
C PRO A 970 -54.19 -36.93 40.66
N ALA A 971 -54.67 -37.58 39.58
CA ALA A 971 -54.83 -36.97 38.25
C ALA A 971 -56.22 -37.15 37.53
N PRO A 972 -56.36 -37.69 36.29
CA PRO A 972 -56.72 -36.97 35.04
C PRO A 972 -58.05 -37.53 34.41
N PRO A 973 -58.36 -37.59 33.06
CA PRO A 973 -57.75 -37.07 31.80
C PRO A 973 -58.79 -36.39 30.82
N PRO A 974 -58.88 -36.72 29.50
CA PRO A 974 -58.28 -36.09 28.28
C PRO A 974 -59.32 -35.29 27.43
N VAL A 975 -59.13 -34.79 26.18
CA VAL A 975 -58.13 -34.94 25.07
C VAL A 975 -57.75 -33.53 24.50
N ALA A 976 -57.45 -33.15 23.23
CA ALA A 976 -57.42 -33.70 21.86
C ALA A 976 -56.36 -32.95 20.97
N PRO A 977 -55.98 -33.41 19.74
CA PRO A 977 -54.90 -32.81 18.94
C PRO A 977 -55.34 -32.01 17.69
N VAL A 978 -54.40 -31.23 17.11
CA VAL A 978 -54.48 -30.61 15.76
C VAL A 978 -53.18 -30.88 14.99
N THR A 979 -53.30 -31.10 13.68
CA THR A 979 -52.24 -31.57 12.75
C THR A 979 -51.38 -30.48 12.11
N PRO A 980 -50.17 -30.79 11.60
CA PRO A 980 -49.33 -29.85 10.86
C PRO A 980 -49.88 -29.53 9.46
N VAL A 981 -49.48 -28.37 8.91
CA VAL A 981 -49.83 -27.93 7.55
C VAL A 981 -48.60 -28.05 6.63
N ALA A 982 -48.82 -28.55 5.42
CA ALA A 982 -47.80 -28.78 4.39
C ALA A 982 -47.86 -27.69 3.28
N PRO A 983 -46.89 -27.60 2.35
CA PRO A 983 -46.71 -26.41 1.51
C PRO A 983 -47.72 -26.27 0.36
N VAL A 984 -47.87 -25.05 -0.15
CA VAL A 984 -48.72 -24.71 -1.30
C VAL A 984 -47.88 -24.56 -2.57
N ALA A 985 -48.35 -25.17 -3.66
CA ALA A 985 -47.80 -25.06 -5.03
C ALA A 985 -48.89 -24.52 -6.00
N PRO A 986 -48.53 -23.99 -7.19
CA PRO A 986 -49.36 -23.00 -7.90
C PRO A 986 -50.23 -23.53 -9.05
N ALA A 987 -51.26 -22.74 -9.41
CA ALA A 987 -52.08 -22.84 -10.64
C ALA A 987 -52.96 -21.56 -10.80
N PRO A 988 -53.58 -21.29 -11.97
CA PRO A 988 -53.04 -21.32 -13.34
C PRO A 988 -53.39 -20.02 -14.13
N ALA A 989 -53.16 -20.00 -15.46
CA ALA A 989 -53.32 -18.82 -16.33
C ALA A 989 -54.72 -18.66 -17.00
N GLY A 990 -54.98 -17.47 -17.58
CA GLY A 990 -56.15 -17.15 -18.42
C GLY A 990 -55.87 -15.96 -19.36
N VAL A 991 -56.48 -15.91 -20.56
CA VAL A 991 -56.04 -15.05 -21.70
C VAL A 991 -57.27 -14.35 -22.41
N PRO A 992 -57.23 -13.76 -23.63
CA PRO A 992 -57.46 -12.30 -23.85
C PRO A 992 -58.71 -11.92 -24.70
N LYS A 993 -58.91 -10.61 -24.99
CA LYS A 993 -59.08 -10.07 -26.39
C LYS A 993 -59.34 -8.55 -26.57
N ALA A 994 -58.67 -7.98 -27.59
CA ALA A 994 -59.11 -6.92 -28.55
C ALA A 994 -59.45 -5.50 -27.99
N VAL A 995 -59.63 -4.40 -28.76
CA VAL A 995 -60.01 -4.17 -30.19
C VAL A 995 -59.35 -2.86 -30.73
N ASP A 996 -58.99 -2.80 -32.03
CA ASP A 996 -58.75 -1.69 -33.01
C ASP A 996 -58.13 -0.31 -32.57
N GLY A 997 -57.50 0.52 -33.43
CA GLY A 997 -57.23 0.49 -34.88
C GLY A 997 -56.44 1.76 -35.34
N ALA A 998 -56.08 1.88 -36.62
CA ALA A 998 -55.30 3.00 -37.23
C ALA A 998 -55.96 3.48 -38.56
N PRO A 999 -55.43 4.43 -39.39
CA PRO A 999 -54.26 5.35 -39.28
C PRO A 999 -54.63 6.83 -39.67
N VAL A 1000 -53.65 7.72 -40.01
CA VAL A 1000 -53.63 8.60 -41.24
C VAL A 1000 -52.60 9.78 -41.21
N VAL A 1001 -51.66 9.74 -42.17
CA VAL A 1001 -51.00 10.78 -43.03
C VAL A 1001 -50.60 12.20 -42.54
N ALA A 1002 -49.34 12.53 -42.87
CA ALA A 1002 -48.56 13.76 -42.68
C ALA A 1002 -48.98 15.08 -43.38
N LYS A 1003 -48.46 16.21 -42.83
CA LYS A 1003 -47.71 17.25 -43.60
C LYS A 1003 -46.99 18.28 -42.69
N ALA A 1004 -45.93 18.91 -43.21
CA ALA A 1004 -45.26 20.11 -42.66
C ALA A 1004 -45.67 21.37 -43.50
N PRO A 1005 -45.42 22.64 -43.08
CA PRO A 1005 -44.07 23.22 -43.00
C PRO A 1005 -43.82 24.23 -41.84
N ALA A 1006 -42.69 24.96 -41.91
CA ALA A 1006 -42.16 25.99 -40.98
C ALA A 1006 -42.90 27.37 -41.08
N PRO A 1007 -42.52 28.50 -40.39
CA PRO A 1007 -41.17 28.94 -39.98
C PRO A 1007 -41.03 29.48 -38.53
N ALA A 1008 -39.85 30.06 -38.24
CA ALA A 1008 -39.42 30.72 -36.99
C ALA A 1008 -40.11 32.10 -36.75
N PRO A 1009 -39.92 32.76 -35.59
CA PRO A 1009 -38.62 33.36 -35.20
C PRO A 1009 -37.85 32.63 -34.10
#